data_AF-A0A2A2QT22-F1
#
_entry.id   AF-A0A2A2QT22-F1
#
_cell.length_a   1.000
_cell.length_b   1.000
_cell.length_c   1.000
_cell.angle_alpha   90.00
_cell.angle_beta   90.00
_cell.angle_gamma   90.00
#
_symmetry.space_group_name_H-M   'P 1'
#
loop_
_entity.id
_entity.type
_entity.pdbx_description
1 polymer ?
#
loop_
_entity_poly.entity_id
_entity_poly.type
_entity_poly.pdbx_seq_one_letter_code
_entity_poly.pdbx_strand_id
1 'polypeptide(L)'
;MSRIVRLLLGWAGATLALGAKQEPSPVTQSKSGQLTYLIDERGDRVPDFSGAGFGGGGVALPVVAARVRVSPAPGDDGPRLQAAIDFVSGLAPDAAGFRGAVQLDAGRYEIEGQLKIRASGVVLRGVGPGESGSVLVATGQGRRPLIELGGNDRRENVGAPVALASEKVPVGAAELTLVRADHGIAVGASVTVERPSPIEWIKSIGMDEAPGRQPYIWKAGAFNVRWDRRVVAVDGARLTLDAPLTVALESRYGGGTVQAYVQSGYIERSGIEHLRCESDYDRRNPLDEEHAWNAIDLHAASDVWVADVTAVHFAGSAVQVGAKVARATVQDCSSLAPVSERAGYRRMAFHSRGQQILFLRCTAEQGGNDFTVGYLSAGPNVFLHCTARETKGFSGSIGSWASGLLFDSGLIDGGALRLDNLETWNQGVGWAAVNSVLWNSSASVVAVRRAPGAGNWAVAVWGQFVGDGRWSMVNEFAEPKSLYRAQLQARLGPSALTVLEPRHYGPAVEVPALEAVVVDLAQRLTPKPAGPGRPLALVDGTLLLGGSPVTGKQLETAWWLGRLEPARASEFGRAITRFSPGRTGTGLTDEIPAIAAAMVRAGEVFFRHHYGLWYDRRRIDHQMIRRPDADVYPPFYEQPFARSGQGTAWDGMSRYDLTRYNPWYFARLREFAAEARQQGLVLINEMYFQHNILESAAHWVDSPWRTTNNINATDFIEPPPFTGDTIKMADAFYDVAHPVRRALHRAYIRQCLANLAAGTNVIHTLSAENSGPLHFMQFWLDVVADWEAETGLRPLIALSAPKDVQDTILSDVKRAAVVDVIDLTYWWRTGDGQEFAPKGGQNLAPRQHLRLWKGGKPSAATISAAARDYRAKFPGKAVISGLREADDVQPR
;
A
#
# COMPACT_ATOMS: atom_id res chain seq x y z
N MET A 1 -44.09 60.60 33.28
CA MET A 1 -43.52 61.92 32.95
C MET A 1 -42.51 61.76 31.82
N SER A 2 -42.81 62.42 30.69
CA SER A 2 -41.91 62.95 29.65
C SER A 2 -40.72 62.13 29.12
N ARG A 3 -40.91 61.55 27.92
CA ARG A 3 -40.24 61.88 26.64
C ARG A 3 -38.82 61.32 26.45
N ILE A 4 -38.69 60.33 25.57
CA ILE A 4 -37.55 60.20 24.64
C ILE A 4 -38.08 59.71 23.29
N VAL A 5 -38.04 60.60 22.30
CA VAL A 5 -38.02 60.30 20.86
C VAL A 5 -36.99 61.26 20.28
N ARG A 6 -35.89 60.75 19.69
CA ARG A 6 -35.53 60.95 18.27
C ARG A 6 -34.10 60.52 17.94
N LEU A 7 -34.06 59.77 16.84
CA LEU A 7 -33.06 59.68 15.76
C LEU A 7 -31.68 59.10 16.05
N LEU A 8 -31.38 57.98 15.38
CA LEU A 8 -30.32 57.83 14.36
C LEU A 8 -30.60 56.53 13.58
N LEU A 9 -31.21 56.64 12.40
CA LEU A 9 -30.62 56.37 11.09
C LEU A 9 -29.98 54.97 10.92
N GLY A 10 -30.76 54.08 10.29
CA GLY A 10 -30.38 53.39 9.06
C GLY A 10 -29.09 52.58 9.05
N TRP A 11 -29.13 51.37 9.63
CA TRP A 11 -28.29 50.26 9.18
C TRP A 11 -29.16 49.34 8.32
N ALA A 12 -29.30 49.70 7.04
CA ALA A 12 -29.62 48.71 6.02
C ALA A 12 -28.36 47.87 5.83
N GLY A 13 -28.22 46.81 6.61
CA GLY A 13 -27.19 45.81 6.42
C GLY A 13 -27.35 45.22 5.03
N ALA A 14 -26.44 45.57 4.13
CA ALA A 14 -26.26 44.87 2.88
C ALA A 14 -25.93 43.41 3.23
N THR A 15 -26.91 42.54 3.07
CA THR A 15 -26.69 41.10 2.97
C THR A 15 -25.96 40.89 1.63
N LEU A 16 -24.63 41.00 1.66
CA LEU A 16 -23.79 40.47 0.60
C LEU A 16 -24.03 38.97 0.58
N ALA A 17 -24.89 38.52 -0.32
CA ALA A 17 -24.95 37.11 -0.71
C ALA A 17 -23.55 36.74 -1.21
N LEU A 18 -22.79 36.01 -0.39
CA LEU A 18 -21.55 35.34 -0.81
C LEU A 18 -21.91 34.22 -1.80
N GLY A 19 -22.32 34.59 -3.01
CA GLY A 19 -22.41 33.66 -4.14
C GLY A 19 -21.03 33.45 -4.74
N ALA A 20 -20.64 32.19 -4.98
CA ALA A 20 -19.42 31.91 -5.75
C ALA A 20 -19.51 32.60 -7.12
N LYS A 21 -18.46 33.34 -7.50
CA LYS A 21 -18.39 34.02 -8.81
C LYS A 21 -18.57 32.99 -9.92
N GLN A 22 -19.69 33.07 -10.64
CA GLN A 22 -19.98 32.20 -11.77
C GLN A 22 -19.10 32.60 -12.96
N GLU A 23 -18.42 31.63 -13.56
CA GLU A 23 -17.69 31.72 -14.82
C GLU A 23 -18.51 31.05 -15.95
N PRO A 24 -18.31 31.41 -17.22
CA PRO A 24 -18.90 30.69 -18.34
C PRO A 24 -18.54 29.20 -18.30
N SER A 25 -19.47 28.33 -18.70
CA SER A 25 -19.20 26.90 -18.79
C SER A 25 -17.96 26.63 -19.65
N PRO A 26 -17.00 25.81 -19.19
CA PRO A 26 -15.77 25.55 -19.93
C PRO A 26 -15.99 24.73 -21.21
N VAL A 27 -17.14 24.06 -21.31
CA VAL A 27 -17.59 23.35 -22.51
C VAL A 27 -19.06 23.67 -22.72
N THR A 28 -19.44 23.97 -23.96
CA THR A 28 -20.83 24.14 -24.37
C THR A 28 -21.13 23.25 -25.57
N GLN A 29 -22.38 22.85 -25.73
CA GLN A 29 -22.85 22.08 -26.89
C GLN A 29 -23.84 22.91 -27.70
N SER A 30 -23.62 23.01 -29.02
CA SER A 30 -24.57 23.63 -29.93
C SER A 30 -25.83 22.77 -30.11
N LYS A 31 -26.90 23.33 -30.68
CA LYS A 31 -28.10 22.55 -31.05
C LYS A 31 -27.81 21.42 -32.05
N SER A 32 -26.72 21.52 -32.82
CA SER A 32 -26.28 20.47 -33.76
C SER A 32 -25.40 19.41 -33.09
N GLY A 33 -25.15 19.51 -31.78
CA GLY A 33 -24.36 18.54 -31.01
C GLY A 33 -22.86 18.82 -30.99
N GLN A 34 -22.39 19.87 -31.66
CA GLN A 34 -20.97 20.25 -31.72
C GLN A 34 -20.50 20.83 -30.37
N LEU A 35 -19.36 20.35 -29.88
CA LEU A 35 -18.74 20.86 -28.66
C LEU A 35 -17.83 22.06 -28.95
N THR A 36 -17.98 23.11 -28.16
CA THR A 36 -17.08 24.27 -28.14
C THR A 36 -16.40 24.34 -26.78
N TYR A 37 -15.08 24.49 -26.79
CA TYR A 37 -14.25 24.56 -25.58
C TYR A 37 -13.84 26.00 -25.32
N LEU A 38 -13.96 26.43 -24.07
CA LEU A 38 -13.32 27.66 -23.62
C LEU A 38 -11.82 27.40 -23.43
N ILE A 39 -11.02 28.20 -24.13
CA ILE A 39 -9.55 28.19 -24.03
C ILE A 39 -9.17 29.40 -23.18
N ASP A 40 -8.42 29.17 -22.11
CA ASP A 40 -7.96 30.26 -21.24
C ASP A 40 -6.82 31.07 -21.88
N GLU A 41 -6.44 32.19 -21.26
CA GLU A 41 -5.38 33.08 -21.74
C GLU A 41 -4.01 32.40 -21.92
N ARG A 42 -3.82 31.23 -21.29
CA ARG A 42 -2.58 30.44 -21.38
C ARG A 42 -2.72 29.30 -22.40
N GLY A 43 -3.82 29.24 -23.14
CA GLY A 43 -4.11 28.17 -24.10
C GLY A 43 -4.67 26.89 -23.49
N ASP A 44 -4.90 26.85 -22.18
CA ASP A 44 -5.37 25.64 -21.49
C ASP A 44 -6.89 25.48 -21.67
N ARG A 45 -7.34 24.23 -21.81
CA ARG A 45 -8.77 23.89 -21.84
C ARG A 45 -9.07 22.65 -21.00
N VAL A 46 -10.36 22.40 -20.75
CA VAL A 46 -10.81 21.13 -20.16
C VAL A 46 -10.34 19.95 -21.04
N PRO A 47 -9.70 18.91 -20.47
CA PRO A 47 -9.28 17.73 -21.23
C PRO A 47 -10.44 17.01 -21.91
N ASP A 48 -10.13 16.31 -23.01
CA ASP A 48 -11.01 15.29 -23.58
C ASP A 48 -10.88 14.00 -22.77
N PHE A 49 -11.95 13.61 -22.07
CA PHE A 49 -11.99 12.43 -21.22
C PHE A 49 -12.45 11.17 -21.96
N SER A 50 -12.90 11.29 -23.21
CA SER A 50 -13.49 10.17 -23.96
C SER A 50 -12.50 9.04 -24.27
N GLY A 51 -11.20 9.29 -24.09
CA GLY A 51 -10.13 8.29 -24.20
C GLY A 51 -10.05 7.29 -23.02
N ALA A 52 -10.89 7.44 -21.99
CA ALA A 52 -10.93 6.54 -20.83
C ALA A 52 -11.79 5.29 -21.08
N GLY A 53 -11.35 4.14 -20.57
CA GLY A 53 -12.04 2.86 -20.69
C GLY A 53 -11.29 1.86 -21.58
N PHE A 54 -11.79 0.62 -21.60
CA PHE A 54 -11.33 -0.48 -22.45
C PHE A 54 -11.14 -0.03 -23.90
N GLY A 55 -9.99 -0.37 -24.50
CA GLY A 55 -9.67 -0.01 -25.88
C GLY A 55 -9.45 1.48 -26.13
N GLY A 56 -9.36 2.31 -25.08
CA GLY A 56 -9.26 3.77 -25.19
C GLY A 56 -10.62 4.46 -25.28
N GLY A 57 -11.66 3.85 -24.70
CA GLY A 57 -13.03 4.37 -24.66
C GLY A 57 -13.79 4.20 -25.97
N GLY A 58 -15.09 3.91 -25.88
CA GLY A 58 -15.95 3.71 -27.05
C GLY A 58 -15.89 2.32 -27.68
N VAL A 59 -15.15 1.38 -27.08
CA VAL A 59 -15.04 -0.01 -27.52
C VAL A 59 -15.92 -0.90 -26.63
N ALA A 60 -16.76 -1.73 -27.25
CA ALA A 60 -17.60 -2.67 -26.52
C ALA A 60 -16.76 -3.74 -25.82
N LEU A 61 -17.13 -4.10 -24.60
CA LEU A 61 -16.51 -5.22 -23.89
C LEU A 61 -16.79 -6.53 -24.64
N PRO A 62 -15.77 -7.36 -24.92
CA PRO A 62 -15.91 -8.55 -25.75
C PRO A 62 -16.75 -9.63 -25.06
N VAL A 63 -17.52 -10.41 -25.82
CA VAL A 63 -18.20 -11.62 -25.33
C VAL A 63 -17.32 -12.83 -25.65
N VAL A 64 -16.48 -13.21 -24.68
CA VAL A 64 -15.51 -14.30 -24.86
C VAL A 64 -16.18 -15.66 -24.66
N ALA A 65 -15.93 -16.61 -25.57
CA ALA A 65 -16.46 -17.96 -25.48
C ALA A 65 -15.86 -18.73 -24.29
N ALA A 66 -16.71 -19.43 -23.54
CA ALA A 66 -16.25 -20.31 -22.48
C ALA A 66 -15.49 -21.53 -23.05
N ARG A 67 -14.52 -22.02 -22.28
CA ARG A 67 -13.69 -23.19 -22.64
C ARG A 67 -13.74 -24.30 -21.60
N VAL A 68 -14.06 -23.95 -20.37
CA VAL A 68 -14.18 -24.87 -19.24
C VAL A 68 -15.25 -24.38 -18.30
N ARG A 69 -15.98 -25.31 -17.70
CA ARG A 69 -16.96 -25.07 -16.63
C ARG A 69 -16.44 -25.60 -15.30
N VAL A 70 -16.65 -24.85 -14.24
CA VAL A 70 -16.33 -25.28 -12.86
C VAL A 70 -17.60 -25.22 -12.03
N SER A 71 -17.90 -26.31 -11.33
CA SER A 71 -18.94 -26.38 -10.30
C SER A 71 -18.28 -26.32 -8.91
N PRO A 72 -18.96 -25.75 -7.90
CA PRO A 72 -18.40 -25.66 -6.55
C PRO A 72 -18.23 -27.05 -5.94
N ALA A 73 -17.20 -27.22 -5.11
CA ALA A 73 -16.93 -28.44 -4.38
C ALA A 73 -16.89 -28.17 -2.86
N PRO A 74 -17.06 -29.20 -2.01
CA PRO A 74 -16.88 -29.03 -0.57
C PRO A 74 -15.44 -28.64 -0.22
N GLY A 75 -15.27 -27.60 0.60
CA GLY A 75 -13.96 -27.10 1.07
C GLY A 75 -13.35 -26.04 0.15
N ASP A 76 -12.03 -25.87 0.23
CA ASP A 76 -11.29 -24.84 -0.55
C ASP A 76 -11.30 -25.15 -2.06
N ASP A 77 -12.10 -24.40 -2.81
CA ASP A 77 -12.19 -24.39 -4.26
C ASP A 77 -11.05 -23.60 -4.92
N GLY A 78 -10.25 -22.84 -4.15
CA GLY A 78 -9.15 -22.01 -4.65
C GLY A 78 -8.24 -22.74 -5.64
N PRO A 79 -7.67 -23.91 -5.29
CA PRO A 79 -6.83 -24.70 -6.18
C PRO A 79 -7.54 -25.18 -7.45
N ARG A 80 -8.84 -25.52 -7.38
CA ARG A 80 -9.65 -25.96 -8.54
C ARG A 80 -9.88 -24.81 -9.51
N LEU A 81 -10.27 -23.65 -8.98
CA LEU A 81 -10.47 -22.43 -9.77
C LEU A 81 -9.15 -21.96 -10.40
N GLN A 82 -8.04 -22.01 -9.65
CA GLN A 82 -6.72 -21.68 -10.20
C GLN A 82 -6.33 -22.65 -11.32
N ALA A 83 -6.57 -23.96 -11.16
CA ALA A 83 -6.31 -24.95 -12.22
C ALA A 83 -7.12 -24.69 -13.50
N ALA A 84 -8.37 -24.22 -13.37
CA ALA A 84 -9.19 -23.83 -14.51
C ALA A 84 -8.64 -22.57 -15.22
N ILE A 85 -8.23 -21.56 -14.45
CA ILE A 85 -7.56 -20.36 -14.96
C ILE A 85 -6.26 -20.74 -15.69
N ASP A 86 -5.45 -21.62 -15.10
CA ASP A 86 -4.19 -22.09 -15.67
C ASP A 86 -4.42 -22.90 -16.96
N PHE A 87 -5.46 -23.73 -17.00
CA PHE A 87 -5.86 -24.46 -18.20
C PHE A 87 -6.19 -23.50 -19.35
N VAL A 88 -7.07 -22.51 -19.11
CA VAL A 88 -7.42 -21.51 -20.14
C VAL A 88 -6.19 -20.67 -20.52
N SER A 89 -5.33 -20.34 -19.56
CA SER A 89 -4.07 -19.63 -19.80
C SER A 89 -3.13 -20.40 -20.74
N GLY A 90 -3.20 -21.74 -20.72
CA GLY A 90 -2.42 -22.62 -21.60
C GLY A 90 -2.95 -22.75 -23.04
N LEU A 91 -4.20 -22.36 -23.31
CA LEU A 91 -4.79 -22.46 -24.65
C LEU A 91 -4.21 -21.42 -25.61
N ALA A 92 -4.09 -21.74 -26.89
CA ALA A 92 -3.68 -20.76 -27.90
C ALA A 92 -4.70 -19.61 -27.98
N PRO A 93 -4.26 -18.34 -28.04
CA PRO A 93 -5.15 -17.22 -28.26
C PRO A 93 -5.74 -17.27 -29.68
N ASP A 94 -6.98 -16.82 -29.84
CA ASP A 94 -7.62 -16.61 -31.13
C ASP A 94 -7.08 -15.37 -31.86
N ALA A 95 -7.63 -15.08 -33.06
CA ALA A 95 -7.22 -13.93 -33.85
C ALA A 95 -7.49 -12.58 -33.15
N ALA A 96 -8.41 -12.55 -32.20
CA ALA A 96 -8.73 -11.41 -31.36
C ALA A 96 -7.97 -11.47 -30.01
N GLY A 97 -6.99 -12.35 -29.86
CA GLY A 97 -6.12 -12.43 -28.69
C GLY A 97 -6.73 -13.10 -27.45
N PHE A 98 -7.93 -13.71 -27.57
CA PHE A 98 -8.59 -14.39 -26.45
C PHE A 98 -8.27 -15.88 -26.43
N ARG A 99 -7.95 -16.39 -25.24
CA ARG A 99 -7.78 -17.83 -24.99
C ARG A 99 -9.11 -18.48 -24.62
N GLY A 100 -9.94 -17.75 -23.86
CA GLY A 100 -11.29 -18.19 -23.50
C GLY A 100 -11.75 -17.68 -22.14
N ALA A 101 -12.96 -18.07 -21.76
CA ALA A 101 -13.50 -17.84 -20.44
C ALA A 101 -13.53 -19.14 -19.60
N VAL A 102 -13.23 -19.01 -18.31
CA VAL A 102 -13.60 -19.95 -17.25
C VAL A 102 -15.03 -19.61 -16.83
N GLN A 103 -15.97 -20.51 -17.08
CA GLN A 103 -17.37 -20.36 -16.68
C GLN A 103 -17.59 -21.01 -15.32
N LEU A 104 -18.09 -20.25 -14.35
CA LEU A 104 -18.52 -20.80 -13.05
C LEU A 104 -20.00 -21.13 -13.11
N ASP A 105 -20.40 -22.25 -12.52
CA ASP A 105 -21.80 -22.52 -12.22
C ASP A 105 -22.27 -21.66 -11.03
N ALA A 106 -23.59 -21.59 -10.84
CA ALA A 106 -24.18 -21.03 -9.63
C ALA A 106 -23.74 -21.83 -8.39
N GLY A 107 -23.52 -21.13 -7.28
CA GLY A 107 -23.13 -21.72 -6.01
C GLY A 107 -22.00 -20.95 -5.33
N ARG A 108 -21.57 -21.47 -4.18
CA ARG A 108 -20.59 -20.83 -3.31
C ARG A 108 -19.26 -21.58 -3.38
N TYR A 109 -18.18 -20.85 -3.62
CA TYR A 109 -16.81 -21.37 -3.75
C TYR A 109 -15.97 -20.79 -2.62
N GLU A 110 -15.47 -21.62 -1.72
CA GLU A 110 -14.58 -21.17 -0.64
C GLU A 110 -13.15 -21.02 -1.17
N ILE A 111 -12.48 -19.94 -0.81
CA ILE A 111 -11.13 -19.61 -1.28
C ILE A 111 -10.28 -19.15 -0.10
N GLU A 112 -9.44 -20.05 0.40
CA GLU A 112 -8.50 -19.73 1.48
C GLU A 112 -7.37 -18.83 0.96
N GLY A 113 -6.85 -19.14 -0.24
CA GLY A 113 -5.79 -18.40 -0.90
C GLY A 113 -6.26 -17.22 -1.74
N GLN A 114 -5.64 -17.04 -2.90
CA GLN A 114 -5.92 -15.95 -3.84
C GLN A 114 -5.97 -16.52 -5.26
N LEU A 115 -6.90 -16.05 -6.08
CA LEU A 115 -6.95 -16.38 -7.51
C LEU A 115 -6.10 -15.39 -8.31
N LYS A 116 -5.31 -15.91 -9.25
CA LYS A 116 -4.36 -15.14 -10.05
C LYS A 116 -4.58 -15.38 -11.54
N ILE A 117 -4.94 -14.33 -12.28
CA ILE A 117 -4.95 -14.32 -13.74
C ILE A 117 -3.63 -13.70 -14.21
N ARG A 118 -2.74 -14.54 -14.77
CA ARG A 118 -1.36 -14.16 -15.16
C ARG A 118 -1.11 -14.12 -16.67
N ALA A 119 -2.11 -14.44 -17.48
CA ALA A 119 -2.03 -14.47 -18.94
C ALA A 119 -3.08 -13.56 -19.60
N SER A 120 -2.72 -12.99 -20.76
CA SER A 120 -3.63 -12.26 -21.64
C SER A 120 -4.70 -13.17 -22.24
N GLY A 121 -5.87 -12.60 -22.54
CA GLY A 121 -6.96 -13.28 -23.22
C GLY A 121 -7.80 -14.19 -22.34
N VAL A 122 -7.74 -14.04 -21.01
CA VAL A 122 -8.40 -14.93 -20.05
C VAL A 122 -9.53 -14.19 -19.34
N VAL A 123 -10.72 -14.80 -19.31
CA VAL A 123 -11.89 -14.24 -18.62
C VAL A 123 -12.35 -15.18 -17.51
N LEU A 124 -12.62 -14.65 -16.32
CA LEU A 124 -13.34 -15.36 -15.25
C LEU A 124 -14.79 -14.87 -15.23
N ARG A 125 -15.74 -15.75 -15.50
CA ARG A 125 -17.17 -15.40 -15.65
C ARG A 125 -18.05 -16.25 -14.73
N GLY A 126 -18.92 -15.61 -13.95
CA GLY A 126 -19.98 -16.27 -13.19
C GLY A 126 -21.33 -16.31 -13.91
N VAL A 127 -22.41 -16.53 -13.15
CA VAL A 127 -23.81 -16.49 -13.63
C VAL A 127 -24.68 -15.47 -12.89
N GLY A 128 -24.06 -14.47 -12.27
CA GLY A 128 -24.76 -13.34 -11.65
C GLY A 128 -24.07 -12.78 -10.40
N PRO A 129 -24.27 -11.49 -10.10
CA PRO A 129 -23.70 -10.83 -8.91
C PRO A 129 -24.52 -11.04 -7.63
N GLY A 130 -25.67 -11.70 -7.71
CA GLY A 130 -26.55 -11.99 -6.58
C GLY A 130 -26.14 -13.23 -5.78
N GLU A 131 -26.81 -13.47 -4.65
CA GLU A 131 -26.54 -14.62 -3.77
C GLU A 131 -26.85 -15.98 -4.42
N SER A 132 -27.75 -16.01 -5.40
CA SER A 132 -28.07 -17.20 -6.21
C SER A 132 -27.14 -17.38 -7.42
N GLY A 133 -26.19 -16.46 -7.63
CA GLY A 133 -25.21 -16.50 -8.72
C GLY A 133 -23.96 -17.32 -8.36
N SER A 134 -22.82 -16.94 -8.92
CA SER A 134 -21.52 -17.51 -8.57
C SER A 134 -20.88 -16.68 -7.47
N VAL A 135 -20.79 -17.22 -6.25
CA VAL A 135 -20.29 -16.52 -5.07
C VAL A 135 -18.91 -17.04 -4.69
N LEU A 136 -17.90 -16.19 -4.84
CA LEU A 136 -16.52 -16.45 -4.43
C LEU A 136 -16.33 -15.92 -3.01
N VAL A 137 -16.07 -16.82 -2.05
CA VAL A 137 -15.96 -16.49 -0.62
C VAL A 137 -14.50 -16.56 -0.18
N ALA A 138 -13.91 -15.42 0.15
CA ALA A 138 -12.58 -15.35 0.73
C ALA A 138 -12.64 -15.82 2.20
N THR A 139 -12.21 -17.04 2.48
CA THR A 139 -12.23 -17.65 3.83
C THR A 139 -10.90 -17.49 4.56
N GLY A 140 -9.80 -17.25 3.83
CA GLY A 140 -8.49 -17.08 4.43
C GLY A 140 -8.28 -15.71 5.07
N GLN A 141 -7.44 -15.69 6.11
CA GLN A 141 -7.05 -14.49 6.83
C GLN A 141 -5.95 -13.71 6.10
N GLY A 142 -5.86 -12.42 6.40
CA GLY A 142 -4.73 -11.56 6.03
C GLY A 142 -5.02 -10.56 4.92
N ARG A 143 -4.11 -9.59 4.79
CA ARG A 143 -4.25 -8.39 3.96
C ARG A 143 -3.93 -8.65 2.48
N ARG A 144 -4.79 -9.40 1.80
CA ARG A 144 -4.64 -9.81 0.39
C ARG A 144 -5.88 -9.47 -0.45
N PRO A 145 -5.76 -9.44 -1.79
CA PRO A 145 -6.92 -9.51 -2.67
C PRO A 145 -7.54 -10.92 -2.66
N LEU A 146 -8.81 -11.04 -3.08
CA LEU A 146 -9.40 -12.32 -3.47
C LEU A 146 -8.96 -12.72 -4.89
N ILE A 147 -9.03 -11.78 -5.83
CA ILE A 147 -8.63 -11.98 -7.22
C ILE A 147 -7.59 -10.92 -7.60
N GLU A 148 -6.50 -11.36 -8.24
CA GLU A 148 -5.53 -10.47 -8.88
C GLU A 148 -5.45 -10.80 -10.36
N LEU A 149 -5.76 -9.80 -11.18
CA LEU A 149 -5.47 -9.81 -12.61
C LEU A 149 -4.24 -8.93 -12.80
N GLY A 150 -3.10 -9.56 -13.02
CA GLY A 150 -1.92 -8.77 -13.28
C GLY A 150 -0.69 -9.49 -13.79
N GLY A 151 -0.04 -8.82 -14.74
CA GLY A 151 1.18 -9.27 -15.38
C GLY A 151 2.43 -8.83 -14.63
N ASN A 152 3.54 -8.81 -15.37
CA ASN A 152 4.81 -8.27 -14.90
C ASN A 152 5.18 -7.03 -15.73
N ASP A 153 5.70 -5.99 -15.09
CA ASP A 153 6.17 -4.79 -15.79
C ASP A 153 7.61 -4.99 -16.32
N ARG A 154 7.75 -5.29 -17.61
CA ARG A 154 9.04 -5.29 -18.33
C ARG A 154 9.03 -4.22 -19.42
N ARG A 155 9.48 -3.02 -19.06
CA ARG A 155 9.62 -1.89 -19.97
C ARG A 155 11.05 -1.73 -20.45
N GLU A 156 11.22 -1.60 -21.75
CA GLU A 156 12.48 -1.26 -22.41
C GLU A 156 12.31 0.05 -23.18
N ASN A 157 13.10 1.06 -22.81
CA ASN A 157 13.09 2.34 -23.50
C ASN A 157 13.82 2.22 -24.86
N VAL A 158 13.22 2.79 -25.91
CA VAL A 158 13.75 2.79 -27.28
C VAL A 158 14.22 4.18 -27.63
N GLY A 159 15.52 4.31 -27.96
CA GLY A 159 16.14 5.59 -28.27
C GLY A 159 16.29 6.49 -27.04
N ALA A 160 16.92 7.65 -27.24
CA ALA A 160 17.03 8.69 -26.21
C ALA A 160 15.73 9.50 -26.10
N PRO A 161 15.39 10.04 -24.91
CA PRO A 161 14.28 10.98 -24.79
C PRO A 161 14.48 12.19 -25.72
N VAL A 162 13.44 12.56 -26.46
CA VAL A 162 13.46 13.72 -27.37
C VAL A 162 12.72 14.87 -26.71
N ALA A 163 13.36 16.03 -26.63
CA ALA A 163 12.76 17.24 -26.06
C ALA A 163 11.65 17.80 -26.96
N LEU A 164 10.71 18.50 -26.33
CA LEU A 164 9.69 19.29 -27.02
C LEU A 164 10.25 20.63 -27.48
N ALA A 165 9.83 21.10 -28.66
CA ALA A 165 10.24 22.39 -29.23
C ALA A 165 9.39 23.57 -28.74
N SER A 166 8.14 23.30 -28.34
CA SER A 166 7.19 24.34 -27.94
C SER A 166 7.58 24.98 -26.61
N GLU A 167 7.42 26.30 -26.49
CA GLU A 167 7.55 27.00 -25.20
C GLU A 167 6.53 26.46 -24.18
N LYS A 168 5.31 26.19 -24.67
CA LYS A 168 4.24 25.56 -23.90
C LYS A 168 3.47 24.54 -24.74
N VAL A 169 3.17 23.39 -24.15
CA VAL A 169 2.10 22.49 -24.58
C VAL A 169 0.95 22.62 -23.57
N PRO A 170 -0.23 23.09 -23.98
CA PRO A 170 -1.33 23.39 -23.05
C PRO A 170 -2.04 22.14 -22.54
N VAL A 171 -2.77 22.30 -21.43
CA VAL A 171 -3.70 21.28 -20.92
C VAL A 171 -4.76 20.97 -21.99
N GLY A 172 -4.99 19.68 -22.25
CA GLY A 172 -5.94 19.22 -23.25
C GLY A 172 -5.37 19.10 -24.67
N ALA A 173 -4.06 19.30 -24.85
CA ALA A 173 -3.37 19.03 -26.10
C ALA A 173 -3.14 17.53 -26.31
N ALA A 174 -3.34 17.07 -27.54
CA ALA A 174 -2.97 15.73 -28.00
C ALA A 174 -1.87 15.75 -29.06
N GLU A 175 -1.43 16.94 -29.48
CA GLU A 175 -0.37 17.14 -30.45
C GLU A 175 0.88 17.69 -29.78
N LEU A 176 2.04 17.11 -30.12
CA LEU A 176 3.35 17.48 -29.60
C LEU A 176 4.28 17.82 -30.76
N THR A 177 5.05 18.89 -30.63
CA THR A 177 6.13 19.22 -31.58
C THR A 177 7.47 18.94 -30.94
N LEU A 178 8.26 18.04 -31.53
CA LEU A 178 9.60 17.69 -31.10
C LEU A 178 10.65 18.68 -31.66
N VAL A 179 11.81 18.77 -31.00
CA VAL A 179 12.91 19.65 -31.45
C VAL A 179 13.52 19.26 -32.81
N ARG A 180 13.23 18.05 -33.31
CA ARG A 180 13.74 17.52 -34.58
C ARG A 180 12.77 16.52 -35.20
N ALA A 181 12.78 16.42 -36.52
CA ALA A 181 11.92 15.51 -37.28
C ALA A 181 12.49 14.08 -37.39
N ASP A 182 13.81 13.90 -37.24
CA ASP A 182 14.49 12.61 -37.34
C ASP A 182 14.53 11.85 -36.00
N HIS A 183 13.39 11.84 -35.29
CA HIS A 183 13.28 11.32 -33.93
C HIS A 183 13.09 9.78 -33.87
N GLY A 184 12.76 9.12 -34.97
CA GLY A 184 12.65 7.65 -35.05
C GLY A 184 11.42 7.03 -34.37
N ILE A 185 10.40 7.83 -34.06
CA ILE A 185 9.14 7.35 -33.44
C ILE A 185 8.12 7.13 -34.56
N ALA A 186 7.58 5.92 -34.66
CA ALA A 186 6.61 5.55 -35.68
C ALA A 186 5.16 5.67 -35.19
N VAL A 187 4.22 5.79 -36.14
CA VAL A 187 2.79 5.62 -35.85
C VAL A 187 2.55 4.23 -35.23
N GLY A 188 1.73 4.18 -34.18
CA GLY A 188 1.42 2.98 -33.42
C GLY A 188 2.38 2.69 -32.27
N ALA A 189 3.52 3.39 -32.18
CA ALA A 189 4.48 3.23 -31.09
C ALA A 189 3.89 3.68 -29.74
N SER A 190 4.27 2.95 -28.69
CA SER A 190 4.05 3.38 -27.31
C SER A 190 5.12 4.36 -26.90
N VAL A 191 4.71 5.48 -26.28
CA VAL A 191 5.60 6.53 -25.82
C VAL A 191 5.28 6.91 -24.38
N THR A 192 6.31 7.21 -23.60
CA THR A 192 6.18 7.95 -22.35
C THR A 192 6.40 9.42 -22.66
N VAL A 193 5.42 10.24 -22.31
CA VAL A 193 5.58 11.70 -22.22
C VAL A 193 5.85 12.02 -20.76
N GLU A 194 6.97 12.70 -20.47
CA GLU A 194 7.35 13.05 -19.10
C GLU A 194 7.38 14.57 -18.90
N ARG A 195 6.71 15.02 -17.84
CA ARG A 195 6.84 16.36 -17.26
C ARG A 195 7.78 16.31 -16.06
N PRO A 196 8.90 17.06 -16.05
CA PRO A 196 9.75 17.17 -14.87
C PRO A 196 9.10 18.02 -13.75
N SER A 197 9.53 17.79 -12.51
CA SER A 197 9.14 18.58 -11.34
C SER A 197 10.35 19.28 -10.69
N PRO A 198 10.91 20.35 -11.28
CA PRO A 198 12.03 21.09 -10.69
C PRO A 198 11.57 21.93 -9.50
N ILE A 199 12.52 22.41 -8.69
CA ILE A 199 12.20 23.16 -7.46
C ILE A 199 11.51 24.49 -7.73
N GLU A 200 11.80 25.13 -8.88
CA GLU A 200 11.19 26.36 -9.34
C GLU A 200 9.69 26.19 -9.56
N TRP A 201 9.29 25.06 -10.14
CA TRP A 201 7.88 24.72 -10.29
C TRP A 201 7.22 24.45 -8.93
N ILE A 202 7.86 23.65 -8.07
CA ILE A 202 7.35 23.34 -6.73
C ILE A 202 7.10 24.62 -5.92
N LYS A 203 8.04 25.57 -5.98
CA LYS A 203 7.92 26.93 -5.41
C LYS A 203 6.73 27.69 -5.97
N SER A 204 6.56 27.67 -7.29
CA SER A 204 5.49 28.41 -7.96
C SER A 204 4.08 27.99 -7.52
N ILE A 205 3.92 26.78 -6.98
CA ILE A 205 2.65 26.24 -6.48
C ILE A 205 2.58 26.17 -4.95
N GLY A 206 3.59 26.69 -4.25
CA GLY A 206 3.66 26.79 -2.79
C GLY A 206 3.87 25.46 -2.06
N MET A 207 4.48 24.46 -2.70
CA MET A 207 4.68 23.13 -2.11
C MET A 207 6.08 22.94 -1.48
N ASP A 208 6.88 23.99 -1.39
CA ASP A 208 8.20 23.99 -0.73
C ASP A 208 8.17 24.52 0.72
N GLU A 209 7.03 25.02 1.18
CA GLU A 209 6.84 25.56 2.53
C GLU A 209 5.72 24.82 3.27
N ALA A 210 5.91 24.55 4.58
CA ALA A 210 4.91 23.93 5.44
C ALA A 210 5.14 24.28 6.91
N PRO A 211 4.08 24.35 7.75
CA PRO A 211 4.22 24.56 9.18
C PRO A 211 4.76 23.29 9.88
N GLY A 212 5.90 23.40 10.55
CA GLY A 212 6.43 22.35 11.45
C GLY A 212 7.69 21.63 10.96
N ARG A 213 8.12 20.61 11.70
CA ARG A 213 9.33 19.81 11.38
C ARG A 213 9.10 19.06 10.07
N GLN A 214 10.02 19.20 9.10
CA GLN A 214 9.91 18.57 7.77
C GLN A 214 9.61 17.08 7.89
N PRO A 215 8.49 16.63 7.31
CA PRO A 215 8.58 15.96 6.01
C PRO A 215 7.52 16.39 4.98
N TYR A 216 6.77 17.47 5.26
CA TYR A 216 5.56 17.90 4.53
C TYR A 216 5.78 18.60 3.18
N ILE A 217 7.03 18.86 2.79
CA ILE A 217 7.35 19.60 1.57
C ILE A 217 7.68 18.68 0.41
N TRP A 218 7.35 19.11 -0.81
CA TRP A 218 7.66 18.37 -2.02
C TRP A 218 9.15 18.48 -2.36
N LYS A 219 9.69 17.44 -2.99
CA LYS A 219 11.10 17.36 -3.40
C LYS A 219 11.19 17.38 -4.92
N ALA A 220 12.18 18.08 -5.45
CA ALA A 220 12.45 18.10 -6.87
C ALA A 220 12.63 16.67 -7.43
N GLY A 221 12.12 16.42 -8.63
CA GLY A 221 12.09 15.11 -9.28
C GLY A 221 11.12 14.07 -8.69
N ALA A 222 10.51 14.31 -7.52
CA ALA A 222 9.62 13.34 -6.88
C ALA A 222 8.18 13.34 -7.43
N PHE A 223 7.82 14.36 -8.22
CA PHE A 223 6.47 14.60 -8.73
C PHE A 223 6.46 14.72 -10.26
N ASN A 224 7.39 14.05 -10.94
CA ASN A 224 7.36 13.97 -12.41
C ASN A 224 6.06 13.28 -12.85
N VAL A 225 5.33 13.90 -13.77
CA VAL A 225 4.10 13.32 -14.32
C VAL A 225 4.46 12.55 -15.58
N ARG A 226 3.97 11.32 -15.70
CA ARG A 226 4.23 10.43 -16.84
C ARG A 226 2.92 9.99 -17.46
N TRP A 227 2.76 10.27 -18.74
CA TRP A 227 1.68 9.73 -19.55
C TRP A 227 2.22 8.62 -20.42
N ASP A 228 1.57 7.47 -20.37
CA ASP A 228 1.79 6.41 -21.34
C ASP A 228 0.74 6.58 -22.44
N ARG A 229 1.20 6.78 -23.66
CA ARG A 229 0.35 7.11 -24.83
C ARG A 229 0.75 6.28 -26.03
N ARG A 230 -0.17 6.17 -26.97
CA ARG A 230 0.09 5.61 -28.29
C ARG A 230 0.11 6.73 -29.32
N VAL A 231 1.11 6.71 -30.19
CA VAL A 231 1.18 7.65 -31.31
C VAL A 231 0.20 7.23 -32.39
N VAL A 232 -0.72 8.11 -32.78
CA VAL A 232 -1.74 7.84 -33.81
C VAL A 232 -1.43 8.52 -35.15
N ALA A 233 -0.60 9.56 -35.16
CA ALA A 233 -0.10 10.19 -36.39
C ALA A 233 1.30 10.78 -36.18
N VAL A 234 2.07 10.85 -37.26
CA VAL A 234 3.40 11.47 -37.33
C VAL A 234 3.47 12.33 -38.58
N ASP A 235 3.84 13.60 -38.43
CA ASP A 235 4.05 14.55 -39.52
C ASP A 235 5.31 15.39 -39.26
N GLY A 236 6.45 14.96 -39.82
CA GLY A 236 7.76 15.56 -39.55
C GLY A 236 8.10 15.48 -38.06
N ALA A 237 8.21 16.63 -37.40
CA ALA A 237 8.47 16.72 -35.96
C ALA A 237 7.19 16.69 -35.09
N ARG A 238 6.00 16.64 -35.70
CA ARG A 238 4.72 16.62 -34.98
C ARG A 238 4.26 15.18 -34.73
N LEU A 239 3.84 14.92 -33.49
CA LEU A 239 3.20 13.67 -33.07
C LEU A 239 1.77 13.95 -32.60
N THR A 240 0.82 13.09 -32.99
CA THR A 240 -0.52 13.07 -32.40
C THR A 240 -0.67 11.83 -31.51
N LEU A 241 -1.21 12.03 -30.31
CA LEU A 241 -1.41 11.01 -29.27
C LEU A 241 -2.85 10.49 -29.27
N ASP A 242 -3.06 9.29 -28.72
CA ASP A 242 -4.38 8.64 -28.59
C ASP A 242 -5.30 9.29 -27.55
N ALA A 243 -4.73 10.01 -26.58
CA ALA A 243 -5.45 10.77 -25.57
C ALA A 243 -4.66 12.04 -25.16
N PRO A 244 -5.34 13.12 -24.77
CA PRO A 244 -4.67 14.38 -24.44
C PRO A 244 -3.80 14.27 -23.17
N LEU A 245 -2.88 15.22 -23.05
CA LEU A 245 -2.17 15.51 -21.81
C LEU A 245 -3.07 16.34 -20.87
N THR A 246 -2.97 16.05 -19.59
CA THR A 246 -3.84 16.60 -18.53
C THR A 246 -3.13 17.66 -17.69
N VAL A 247 -1.84 17.90 -17.92
CA VAL A 247 -1.05 18.97 -17.31
C VAL A 247 -0.21 19.62 -18.40
N ALA A 248 -0.06 20.94 -18.34
CA ALA A 248 0.77 21.66 -19.28
C ALA A 248 2.26 21.32 -19.11
N LEU A 249 2.97 21.30 -20.24
CA LEU A 249 4.44 21.23 -20.31
C LEU A 249 4.94 22.63 -20.66
N GLU A 250 5.87 23.16 -19.87
CA GLU A 250 6.36 24.54 -20.01
C GLU A 250 7.89 24.55 -19.97
N SER A 251 8.53 25.16 -20.98
CA SER A 251 9.99 25.20 -21.12
C SER A 251 10.69 25.77 -19.88
N ARG A 252 10.09 26.80 -19.25
CA ARG A 252 10.58 27.42 -17.99
C ARG A 252 10.68 26.45 -16.80
N TYR A 253 9.96 25.34 -16.84
CA TYR A 253 10.00 24.29 -15.81
C TYR A 253 10.69 23.02 -16.32
N GLY A 254 11.54 23.12 -17.35
CA GLY A 254 12.25 22.00 -17.95
C GLY A 254 11.53 21.40 -19.18
N GLY A 255 10.40 21.97 -19.60
CA GLY A 255 9.65 21.51 -20.77
C GLY A 255 9.04 20.14 -20.57
N GLY A 256 9.31 19.24 -21.51
CA GLY A 256 8.91 17.84 -21.44
C GLY A 256 9.70 17.03 -22.46
N THR A 257 9.66 15.71 -22.29
CA THR A 257 10.32 14.77 -23.20
C THR A 257 9.35 13.71 -23.67
N VAL A 258 9.62 13.16 -24.85
CA VAL A 258 8.93 11.99 -25.41
C VAL A 258 9.97 10.90 -25.64
N GLN A 259 9.71 9.71 -25.10
CA GLN A 259 10.57 8.54 -25.32
C GLN A 259 9.70 7.35 -25.72
N ALA A 260 10.05 6.69 -26.81
CA ALA A 260 9.41 5.44 -27.20
C ALA A 260 9.80 4.32 -26.22
N TYR A 261 8.91 3.35 -26.03
CA TYR A 261 9.23 2.15 -25.26
C TYR A 261 8.53 0.93 -25.86
N VAL A 262 9.11 -0.24 -25.58
CA VAL A 262 8.48 -1.54 -25.77
C VAL A 262 8.12 -2.08 -24.40
N GLN A 263 6.89 -2.55 -24.27
CA GLN A 263 6.39 -3.16 -23.05
C GLN A 263 6.13 -4.63 -23.29
N SER A 264 6.63 -5.48 -22.40
CA SER A 264 6.29 -6.89 -22.35
C SER A 264 5.83 -7.28 -20.94
N GLY A 265 5.22 -8.46 -20.84
CA GLY A 265 4.74 -9.03 -19.57
C GLY A 265 3.41 -8.46 -19.07
N TYR A 266 2.90 -7.37 -19.66
CA TYR A 266 1.56 -6.86 -19.36
C TYR A 266 0.49 -7.88 -19.77
N ILE A 267 -0.59 -7.92 -18.99
CA ILE A 267 -1.80 -8.65 -19.37
C ILE A 267 -2.70 -7.75 -20.19
N GLU A 268 -3.24 -8.31 -21.27
CA GLU A 268 -4.19 -7.63 -22.14
C GLU A 268 -5.42 -8.48 -22.39
N ARG A 269 -6.55 -7.83 -22.70
CA ARG A 269 -7.78 -8.49 -23.17
C ARG A 269 -8.30 -9.56 -22.20
N SER A 270 -8.23 -9.26 -20.90
CA SER A 270 -8.67 -10.14 -19.83
C SER A 270 -9.73 -9.45 -18.96
N GLY A 271 -10.61 -10.22 -18.34
CA GLY A 271 -11.68 -9.65 -17.54
C GLY A 271 -12.23 -10.55 -16.43
N ILE A 272 -12.91 -9.92 -15.48
CA ILE A 272 -13.61 -10.57 -14.37
C ILE A 272 -15.05 -10.08 -14.40
N GLU A 273 -16.01 -10.98 -14.55
CA GLU A 273 -17.38 -10.56 -14.82
C GLU A 273 -18.49 -11.46 -14.26
N HIS A 274 -19.65 -10.83 -14.01
CA HIS A 274 -20.93 -11.49 -13.72
C HIS A 274 -20.89 -12.40 -12.49
N LEU A 275 -20.31 -11.93 -11.38
CA LEU A 275 -20.10 -12.73 -10.18
C LEU A 275 -20.18 -11.92 -8.88
N ARG A 276 -20.24 -12.64 -7.76
CA ARG A 276 -20.24 -12.07 -6.41
C ARG A 276 -18.97 -12.46 -5.67
N CYS A 277 -18.37 -11.51 -4.97
CA CYS A 277 -17.26 -11.71 -4.05
C CYS A 277 -17.71 -11.40 -2.62
N GLU A 278 -17.41 -12.28 -1.69
CA GLU A 278 -17.65 -12.08 -0.25
C GLU A 278 -16.34 -12.29 0.52
N SER A 279 -16.04 -11.43 1.50
CA SER A 279 -15.03 -11.73 2.51
C SER A 279 -15.71 -12.31 3.75
N ASP A 280 -15.28 -13.47 4.22
CA ASP A 280 -15.65 -13.95 5.56
C ASP A 280 -14.81 -13.19 6.60
N TYR A 281 -15.35 -13.04 7.81
CA TYR A 281 -14.73 -12.25 8.89
C TYR A 281 -15.21 -12.73 10.27
N ASP A 282 -14.49 -12.35 11.33
CA ASP A 282 -14.88 -12.65 12.71
C ASP A 282 -16.11 -11.83 13.12
N ARG A 283 -17.30 -12.44 13.06
CA ARG A 283 -18.57 -11.81 13.42
C ARG A 283 -18.64 -11.27 14.87
N ARG A 284 -17.73 -11.69 15.75
CA ARG A 284 -17.61 -11.16 17.12
C ARG A 284 -16.90 -9.80 17.16
N ASN A 285 -16.20 -9.42 16.08
CA ASN A 285 -15.54 -8.14 15.90
C ASN A 285 -16.10 -7.41 14.65
N PRO A 286 -17.05 -6.48 14.81
CA PRO A 286 -17.59 -5.70 13.69
C PRO A 286 -16.56 -4.77 12.99
N LEU A 287 -15.37 -4.60 13.58
CA LEU A 287 -14.24 -3.86 13.01
C LEU A 287 -13.08 -4.79 12.64
N ASP A 288 -13.36 -6.07 12.36
CA ASP A 288 -12.34 -7.03 11.95
C ASP A 288 -11.58 -6.53 10.71
N GLU A 289 -10.27 -6.74 10.70
CA GLU A 289 -9.38 -6.42 9.58
C GLU A 289 -8.54 -7.63 9.15
N GLU A 290 -8.70 -8.76 9.83
CA GLU A 290 -7.91 -9.99 9.62
C GLU A 290 -8.58 -10.93 8.62
N HIS A 291 -9.09 -10.34 7.53
CA HIS A 291 -9.72 -11.00 6.39
C HIS A 291 -9.31 -10.32 5.09
N ALA A 292 -9.85 -10.74 3.94
CA ALA A 292 -9.47 -10.18 2.65
C ALA A 292 -9.76 -8.66 2.56
N TRP A 293 -8.80 -7.91 2.03
CA TRP A 293 -8.87 -6.45 1.93
C TRP A 293 -9.50 -6.00 0.62
N ASN A 294 -9.10 -6.59 -0.50
CA ASN A 294 -9.65 -6.20 -1.80
C ASN A 294 -10.37 -7.38 -2.45
N ALA A 295 -11.48 -7.14 -3.15
CA ALA A 295 -12.09 -8.17 -3.97
C ALA A 295 -11.25 -8.41 -5.23
N ILE A 296 -10.92 -7.33 -5.94
CA ILE A 296 -10.20 -7.39 -7.22
C ILE A 296 -9.08 -6.34 -7.27
N ASP A 297 -7.86 -6.80 -7.53
CA ASP A 297 -6.71 -5.95 -7.83
C ASP A 297 -6.30 -6.08 -9.31
N LEU A 298 -6.07 -4.94 -9.97
CA LEU A 298 -5.54 -4.86 -11.34
C LEU A 298 -4.12 -4.30 -11.34
N HIS A 299 -3.17 -5.03 -11.94
CA HIS A 299 -1.74 -4.66 -11.97
C HIS A 299 -1.09 -4.96 -13.33
N ALA A 300 -0.18 -4.10 -13.81
CA ALA A 300 0.59 -4.33 -15.04
C ALA A 300 -0.27 -4.88 -16.19
N ALA A 301 -1.31 -4.13 -16.56
CA ALA A 301 -2.35 -4.59 -17.48
C ALA A 301 -2.89 -3.45 -18.36
N SER A 302 -3.36 -3.78 -19.55
CA SER A 302 -4.07 -2.82 -20.40
C SER A 302 -5.19 -3.44 -21.20
N ASP A 303 -6.23 -2.68 -21.53
CA ASP A 303 -7.40 -3.21 -22.23
C ASP A 303 -8.03 -4.38 -21.44
N VAL A 304 -8.38 -4.09 -20.19
CA VAL A 304 -8.99 -5.05 -19.24
C VAL A 304 -10.30 -4.52 -18.67
N TRP A 305 -11.13 -5.40 -18.13
CA TRP A 305 -12.40 -4.98 -17.55
C TRP A 305 -12.81 -5.76 -16.29
N VAL A 306 -13.61 -5.09 -15.46
CA VAL A 306 -14.41 -5.70 -14.39
C VAL A 306 -15.85 -5.29 -14.62
N ALA A 307 -16.77 -6.25 -14.78
CA ALA A 307 -18.14 -5.94 -15.18
C ALA A 307 -19.16 -6.75 -14.41
N ASP A 308 -20.20 -6.09 -13.86
CA ASP A 308 -21.30 -6.75 -13.15
C ASP A 308 -20.80 -7.62 -11.97
N VAL A 309 -20.06 -6.98 -11.05
CA VAL A 309 -19.48 -7.62 -9.86
C VAL A 309 -19.99 -6.95 -8.59
N THR A 310 -20.43 -7.76 -7.62
CA THR A 310 -20.77 -7.28 -6.27
C THR A 310 -19.74 -7.79 -5.27
N ALA A 311 -19.07 -6.88 -4.57
CA ALA A 311 -18.12 -7.16 -3.50
C ALA A 311 -18.72 -6.83 -2.14
N VAL A 312 -18.67 -7.77 -1.18
CA VAL A 312 -19.30 -7.63 0.13
C VAL A 312 -18.30 -7.91 1.26
N HIS A 313 -18.33 -7.08 2.32
CA HIS A 313 -17.52 -7.18 3.54
C HIS A 313 -16.02 -6.89 3.42
N PHE A 314 -15.48 -6.63 2.23
CA PHE A 314 -14.04 -6.33 2.06
C PHE A 314 -13.58 -5.09 2.83
N ALA A 315 -12.41 -5.17 3.47
CA ALA A 315 -11.88 -4.08 4.31
C ALA A 315 -11.37 -2.86 3.52
N GLY A 316 -10.88 -3.11 2.31
CA GLY A 316 -10.27 -2.14 1.41
C GLY A 316 -11.20 -1.73 0.27
N SER A 317 -11.21 -2.50 -0.82
CA SER A 317 -11.78 -2.08 -2.11
C SER A 317 -12.59 -3.19 -2.78
N ALA A 318 -13.64 -2.81 -3.51
CA ALA A 318 -14.24 -3.70 -4.51
C ALA A 318 -13.31 -3.84 -5.71
N VAL A 319 -12.78 -2.73 -6.23
CA VAL A 319 -11.78 -2.74 -7.31
C VAL A 319 -10.66 -1.73 -7.04
N GLN A 320 -9.43 -2.24 -7.01
CA GLN A 320 -8.20 -1.46 -6.86
C GLN A 320 -7.41 -1.49 -8.18
N VAL A 321 -7.23 -0.32 -8.81
CA VAL A 321 -6.49 -0.18 -10.07
C VAL A 321 -5.07 0.35 -9.81
N GLY A 322 -4.07 -0.46 -10.12
CA GLY A 322 -2.65 -0.13 -9.94
C GLY A 322 -2.12 0.94 -10.90
N ALA A 323 -0.96 1.52 -10.56
CA ALA A 323 -0.33 2.60 -11.35
C ALA A 323 0.15 2.17 -12.75
N LYS A 324 0.27 0.87 -12.97
CA LYS A 324 0.71 0.23 -14.22
C LYS A 324 -0.47 -0.34 -15.00
N VAL A 325 -1.64 0.29 -14.87
CA VAL A 325 -2.86 -0.08 -15.60
C VAL A 325 -3.27 1.05 -16.53
N ALA A 326 -3.65 0.70 -17.77
CA ALA A 326 -4.17 1.65 -18.75
C ALA A 326 -5.39 1.10 -19.49
N ARG A 327 -6.30 1.97 -19.95
CA ARG A 327 -7.46 1.59 -20.78
C ARG A 327 -8.29 0.47 -20.14
N ALA A 328 -8.80 0.72 -18.93
CA ALA A 328 -9.62 -0.25 -18.20
C ALA A 328 -11.03 0.27 -17.95
N THR A 329 -12.02 -0.62 -18.05
CA THR A 329 -13.43 -0.32 -17.71
C THR A 329 -13.84 -1.13 -16.48
N VAL A 330 -14.35 -0.45 -15.46
CA VAL A 330 -15.05 -1.05 -14.32
C VAL A 330 -16.50 -0.61 -14.42
N GLN A 331 -17.43 -1.52 -14.71
CA GLN A 331 -18.83 -1.16 -14.92
C GLN A 331 -19.81 -2.01 -14.12
N ASP A 332 -20.91 -1.40 -13.71
CA ASP A 332 -22.03 -2.11 -13.06
C ASP A 332 -21.59 -2.85 -11.78
N CYS A 333 -20.62 -2.29 -11.05
CA CYS A 333 -20.03 -2.93 -9.86
C CYS A 333 -20.54 -2.33 -8.56
N SER A 334 -20.65 -3.15 -7.50
CA SER A 334 -21.11 -2.71 -6.19
C SER A 334 -20.13 -3.06 -5.06
N SER A 335 -19.94 -2.14 -4.12
CA SER A 335 -19.17 -2.34 -2.88
C SER A 335 -20.12 -2.21 -1.68
N LEU A 336 -20.40 -3.31 -1.00
CA LEU A 336 -21.44 -3.41 0.03
C LEU A 336 -20.90 -3.83 1.39
N ALA A 337 -21.50 -3.28 2.45
CA ALA A 337 -21.29 -3.61 3.85
C ALA A 337 -19.80 -3.83 4.25
N PRO A 338 -18.87 -2.89 3.99
CA PRO A 338 -17.45 -3.10 4.29
C PRO A 338 -17.21 -3.30 5.80
N VAL A 339 -16.40 -4.31 6.14
CA VAL A 339 -15.97 -4.63 7.51
C VAL A 339 -14.50 -4.23 7.66
N SER A 340 -14.23 -3.29 8.55
CA SER A 340 -12.88 -2.79 8.87
C SER A 340 -12.96 -1.79 10.02
N GLU A 341 -11.81 -1.39 10.56
CA GLU A 341 -11.72 -0.12 11.30
C GLU A 341 -12.19 1.04 10.41
N ARG A 342 -12.88 2.02 10.99
CA ARG A 342 -13.25 3.26 10.28
C ARG A 342 -12.06 4.22 10.28
N ALA A 343 -11.00 3.80 9.59
CA ALA A 343 -9.68 4.41 9.64
C ALA A 343 -9.11 4.67 8.23
N GLY A 344 -8.09 5.52 8.15
CA GLY A 344 -7.46 5.93 6.89
C GLY A 344 -7.02 4.75 6.02
N TYR A 345 -7.18 4.89 4.70
CA TYR A 345 -6.84 3.89 3.67
C TYR A 345 -7.57 2.53 3.77
N ARG A 346 -8.68 2.46 4.52
CA ARG A 346 -9.69 1.41 4.39
C ARG A 346 -10.88 1.91 3.59
N ARG A 347 -11.75 0.99 3.15
CA ARG A 347 -13.04 1.31 2.52
C ARG A 347 -12.91 2.29 1.35
N MET A 348 -11.85 2.12 0.55
CA MET A 348 -11.64 2.82 -0.71
C MET A 348 -12.33 2.01 -1.81
N ALA A 349 -13.66 2.11 -1.91
CA ALA A 349 -14.47 1.16 -2.68
C ALA A 349 -13.99 0.98 -4.13
N PHE A 350 -13.74 2.08 -4.84
CA PHE A 350 -13.20 2.10 -6.19
C PHE A 350 -12.05 3.10 -6.27
N HIS A 351 -10.83 2.57 -6.39
CA HIS A 351 -9.60 3.38 -6.36
C HIS A 351 -8.74 3.16 -7.60
N SER A 352 -8.14 4.24 -8.13
CA SER A 352 -7.25 4.15 -9.28
C SER A 352 -5.98 4.99 -9.18
N ARG A 353 -4.86 4.38 -9.57
CA ARG A 353 -3.61 5.07 -9.93
C ARG A 353 -3.25 4.95 -11.41
N GLY A 354 -4.13 4.32 -12.20
CA GLY A 354 -3.94 4.11 -13.62
C GLY A 354 -4.26 5.35 -14.46
N GLN A 355 -4.32 5.15 -15.77
CA GLN A 355 -4.63 6.20 -16.75
C GLN A 355 -5.58 5.66 -17.83
N GLN A 356 -6.44 6.52 -18.39
CA GLN A 356 -7.52 6.09 -19.29
C GLN A 356 -8.47 5.08 -18.62
N ILE A 357 -8.88 5.34 -17.37
CA ILE A 357 -9.74 4.42 -16.59
C ILE A 357 -11.17 4.95 -16.55
N LEU A 358 -12.15 4.09 -16.85
CA LEU A 358 -13.58 4.38 -16.77
C LEU A 358 -14.23 3.54 -15.67
N PHE A 359 -14.79 4.19 -14.67
CA PHE A 359 -15.76 3.62 -13.74
C PHE A 359 -17.16 4.05 -14.18
N LEU A 360 -18.04 3.10 -14.47
CA LEU A 360 -19.36 3.36 -15.04
C LEU A 360 -20.44 2.68 -14.19
N ARG A 361 -21.40 3.47 -13.66
CA ARG A 361 -22.51 2.95 -12.84
C ARG A 361 -22.04 2.08 -11.66
N CYS A 362 -20.95 2.49 -11.02
CA CYS A 362 -20.48 1.83 -9.81
C CYS A 362 -21.22 2.38 -8.58
N THR A 363 -21.59 1.50 -7.65
CA THR A 363 -22.27 1.87 -6.40
C THR A 363 -21.45 1.48 -5.19
N ALA A 364 -21.37 2.35 -4.20
CA ALA A 364 -20.69 2.07 -2.93
C ALA A 364 -21.56 2.48 -1.75
N GLU A 365 -21.45 1.77 -0.63
CA GLU A 365 -22.04 2.18 0.64
C GLU A 365 -21.03 2.16 1.79
N GLN A 366 -21.20 3.10 2.72
CA GLN A 366 -20.37 3.23 3.92
C GLN A 366 -18.85 3.30 3.66
N GLY A 367 -18.45 3.78 2.47
CA GLY A 367 -17.06 4.01 2.10
C GLY A 367 -16.40 5.09 2.95
N GLY A 368 -15.11 4.95 3.20
CA GLY A 368 -14.27 6.03 3.75
C GLY A 368 -13.94 7.03 2.64
N ASN A 369 -13.55 6.51 1.48
CA ASN A 369 -13.44 7.27 0.25
C ASN A 369 -13.95 6.42 -0.93
N ASP A 370 -15.22 6.56 -1.28
CA ASP A 370 -15.91 5.66 -2.22
C ASP A 370 -15.28 5.64 -3.61
N PHE A 371 -14.95 6.81 -4.17
CA PHE A 371 -14.39 6.96 -5.51
C PHE A 371 -13.13 7.80 -5.46
N THR A 372 -11.97 7.20 -5.70
CA THR A 372 -10.69 7.90 -5.53
C THR A 372 -9.66 7.67 -6.61
N VAL A 373 -8.76 8.65 -6.76
CA VAL A 373 -7.48 8.48 -7.46
C VAL A 373 -6.28 8.77 -6.55
N GLY A 374 -5.16 8.12 -6.84
CA GLY A 374 -3.92 8.23 -6.05
C GLY A 374 -2.82 9.12 -6.68
N TYR A 375 -1.64 9.08 -6.07
CA TYR A 375 -0.47 9.91 -6.42
C TYR A 375 -0.13 9.87 -7.91
N LEU A 376 0.05 11.06 -8.50
CA LEU A 376 0.54 11.27 -9.87
C LEU A 376 -0.27 10.51 -10.94
N SER A 377 -1.53 10.20 -10.65
CA SER A 377 -2.44 9.60 -11.61
C SER A 377 -2.64 10.58 -12.76
N ALA A 378 -2.16 10.21 -13.95
CA ALA A 378 -2.00 11.13 -15.07
C ALA A 378 -3.29 11.34 -15.87
N GLY A 379 -4.30 10.50 -15.67
CA GLY A 379 -5.59 10.60 -16.36
C GLY A 379 -5.53 10.41 -17.89
N PRO A 380 -6.66 10.55 -18.60
CA PRO A 380 -7.98 10.82 -18.05
C PRO A 380 -8.52 9.65 -17.20
N ASN A 381 -9.15 9.95 -16.06
CA ASN A 381 -9.85 8.98 -15.22
C ASN A 381 -11.27 9.48 -14.97
N VAL A 382 -12.26 8.61 -15.17
CA VAL A 382 -13.68 9.01 -15.23
C VAL A 382 -14.50 8.16 -14.27
N PHE A 383 -15.29 8.81 -13.41
CA PHE A 383 -16.39 8.24 -12.66
C PHE A 383 -17.71 8.74 -13.25
N LEU A 384 -18.37 7.88 -14.03
CA LEU A 384 -19.57 8.20 -14.80
C LEU A 384 -20.79 7.50 -14.19
N HIS A 385 -21.82 8.27 -13.81
CA HIS A 385 -23.05 7.75 -13.18
C HIS A 385 -22.79 6.91 -11.92
N CYS A 386 -21.75 7.26 -11.15
CA CYS A 386 -21.37 6.55 -9.93
C CYS A 386 -22.12 7.11 -8.71
N THR A 387 -22.53 6.23 -7.79
CA THR A 387 -23.32 6.60 -6.61
C THR A 387 -22.69 6.08 -5.33
N ALA A 388 -22.51 6.94 -4.33
CA ALA A 388 -22.12 6.57 -2.97
C ALA A 388 -23.26 6.88 -1.99
N ARG A 389 -23.52 5.97 -1.06
CA ARG A 389 -24.55 6.11 -0.01
C ARG A 389 -23.93 5.97 1.37
N GLU A 390 -24.45 6.71 2.34
CA GLU A 390 -23.97 6.67 3.72
C GLU A 390 -22.45 6.86 3.86
N THR A 391 -21.83 7.62 2.95
CA THR A 391 -20.37 7.79 2.92
C THR A 391 -19.86 8.38 4.23
N LYS A 392 -18.62 8.04 4.59
CA LYS A 392 -17.96 8.48 5.83
C LYS A 392 -16.82 9.47 5.59
N GLY A 393 -16.57 9.84 4.33
CA GLY A 393 -15.54 10.79 3.98
C GLY A 393 -15.80 11.45 2.63
N PHE A 394 -14.76 11.56 1.82
CA PHE A 394 -14.84 12.27 0.55
C PHE A 394 -14.41 11.41 -0.63
N SER A 395 -14.99 11.68 -1.80
CA SER A 395 -14.53 11.19 -3.10
C SER A 395 -13.73 12.28 -3.82
N GLY A 396 -12.68 11.88 -4.55
CA GLY A 396 -11.72 12.83 -5.13
C GLY A 396 -10.31 12.25 -5.29
N SER A 397 -9.29 13.08 -5.20
CA SER A 397 -7.90 12.59 -5.13
C SER A 397 -7.41 12.50 -3.69
N ILE A 398 -6.76 11.39 -3.36
CA ILE A 398 -6.08 11.15 -2.07
C ILE A 398 -4.54 11.10 -2.22
N GLY A 399 -4.02 11.50 -3.38
CA GLY A 399 -2.59 11.54 -3.62
C GLY A 399 -2.17 12.80 -4.36
N SER A 400 -0.90 13.16 -4.21
CA SER A 400 -0.38 14.42 -4.76
C SER A 400 -0.43 14.45 -6.28
N TRP A 401 -0.86 15.60 -6.80
CA TRP A 401 -0.81 16.01 -8.19
C TRP A 401 -1.45 15.01 -9.17
N ALA A 402 -2.56 14.38 -8.76
CA ALA A 402 -3.41 13.66 -9.71
C ALA A 402 -4.07 14.65 -10.67
N SER A 403 -4.20 14.27 -11.94
CA SER A 403 -4.66 15.17 -13.00
C SER A 403 -5.64 14.50 -13.95
N GLY A 404 -6.53 15.29 -14.57
CA GLY A 404 -7.51 14.78 -15.52
C GLY A 404 -8.50 13.81 -14.90
N LEU A 405 -9.04 14.15 -13.72
CA LEU A 405 -10.15 13.43 -13.10
C LEU A 405 -11.49 14.05 -13.54
N LEU A 406 -12.46 13.21 -13.90
CA LEU A 406 -13.84 13.62 -14.19
C LEU A 406 -14.81 12.84 -13.31
N PHE A 407 -15.63 13.57 -12.54
CA PHE A 407 -16.89 13.04 -12.01
C PHE A 407 -18.02 13.59 -12.88
N ASP A 408 -18.77 12.71 -13.52
CA ASP A 408 -19.83 13.07 -14.44
C ASP A 408 -21.13 12.37 -14.04
N SER A 409 -22.15 13.18 -13.73
CA SER A 409 -23.45 12.68 -13.27
C SER A 409 -23.34 11.82 -12.00
N GLY A 410 -22.43 12.15 -11.10
CA GLY A 410 -22.19 11.41 -9.85
C GLY A 410 -23.04 11.91 -8.68
N LEU A 411 -23.37 11.01 -7.76
CA LEU A 411 -24.09 11.30 -6.51
C LEU A 411 -23.30 10.79 -5.32
N ILE A 412 -22.85 11.70 -4.43
CA ILE A 412 -22.20 11.36 -3.15
C ILE A 412 -23.12 11.76 -2.00
N ASP A 413 -23.94 10.83 -1.55
CA ASP A 413 -24.91 11.07 -0.48
C ASP A 413 -24.26 11.03 0.91
N GLY A 414 -24.35 12.13 1.64
CA GLY A 414 -23.86 12.27 3.01
C GLY A 414 -22.39 12.69 3.17
N GLY A 415 -21.66 12.99 2.09
CA GLY A 415 -20.24 13.36 2.15
C GLY A 415 -19.81 14.39 1.14
N ALA A 416 -18.51 14.39 0.82
CA ALA A 416 -17.90 15.44 0.01
C ALA A 416 -17.36 14.95 -1.34
N LEU A 417 -17.48 15.79 -2.37
CA LEU A 417 -16.66 15.70 -3.58
C LEU A 417 -15.54 16.75 -3.49
N ARG A 418 -14.28 16.33 -3.67
CA ARG A 418 -13.12 17.21 -3.50
C ARG A 418 -12.14 17.18 -4.66
N LEU A 419 -11.88 18.36 -5.22
CA LEU A 419 -10.74 18.67 -6.08
C LEU A 419 -9.90 19.76 -5.39
N ASP A 420 -9.00 19.36 -4.48
CA ASP A 420 -8.50 20.26 -3.43
C ASP A 420 -6.98 20.15 -3.19
N ASN A 421 -6.45 21.10 -2.41
CA ASN A 421 -5.19 21.03 -1.69
C ASN A 421 -5.46 20.43 -0.29
N LEU A 422 -4.93 19.22 -0.05
CA LEU A 422 -5.03 18.53 1.25
C LEU A 422 -3.93 18.94 2.24
N GLU A 423 -3.14 19.96 1.91
CA GLU A 423 -2.16 20.60 2.79
C GLU A 423 -1.17 19.57 3.37
N THR A 424 -1.04 19.50 4.71
CA THR A 424 -0.12 18.60 5.41
C THR A 424 -0.67 17.18 5.59
N TRP A 425 -1.91 16.91 5.16
CA TRP A 425 -2.51 15.58 5.22
C TRP A 425 -1.61 14.52 4.58
N ASN A 426 -1.55 13.34 5.21
CA ASN A 426 -0.70 12.22 4.78
C ASN A 426 0.76 12.61 4.46
N GLN A 427 1.35 13.40 5.36
CA GLN A 427 2.75 13.87 5.30
C GLN A 427 3.05 14.80 4.11
N GLY A 428 2.10 15.67 3.76
CA GLY A 428 2.30 16.71 2.75
C GLY A 428 1.77 16.33 1.38
N VAL A 429 0.55 15.76 1.30
CA VAL A 429 -0.09 15.51 0.01
C VAL A 429 -0.22 16.79 -0.79
N GLY A 430 -0.49 17.94 -0.16
CA GLY A 430 -0.59 19.21 -0.86
C GLY A 430 -1.70 19.20 -1.92
N TRP A 431 -1.45 19.81 -3.08
CA TRP A 431 -2.36 19.77 -4.23
C TRP A 431 -2.65 18.33 -4.67
N ALA A 432 -3.85 17.82 -4.36
CA ALA A 432 -4.20 16.42 -4.62
C ALA A 432 -4.82 16.23 -6.01
N ALA A 433 -5.61 17.20 -6.48
CA ALA A 433 -6.23 17.16 -7.80
C ALA A 433 -5.99 18.48 -8.56
N VAL A 434 -5.65 18.37 -9.84
CA VAL A 434 -5.47 19.51 -10.76
C VAL A 434 -6.06 19.19 -12.13
N ASN A 435 -6.44 20.21 -12.91
CA ASN A 435 -6.97 20.01 -14.27
C ASN A 435 -8.11 18.99 -14.33
N SER A 436 -8.99 19.03 -13.33
CA SER A 436 -10.03 18.05 -13.07
C SER A 436 -11.41 18.69 -13.00
N VAL A 437 -12.46 17.92 -13.28
CA VAL A 437 -13.81 18.42 -13.53
C VAL A 437 -14.85 17.66 -12.69
N LEU A 438 -15.75 18.40 -12.06
CA LEU A 438 -17.04 17.91 -11.57
C LEU A 438 -18.12 18.41 -12.54
N TRP A 439 -18.92 17.51 -13.10
CA TRP A 439 -19.94 17.81 -14.11
C TRP A 439 -21.27 17.18 -13.72
N ASN A 440 -22.35 17.98 -13.65
CA ASN A 440 -23.71 17.53 -13.30
C ASN A 440 -23.73 16.60 -12.07
N SER A 441 -22.92 16.88 -11.06
CA SER A 441 -22.70 15.98 -9.91
C SER A 441 -23.16 16.62 -8.60
N SER A 442 -23.57 15.80 -7.64
CA SER A 442 -24.09 16.25 -6.36
C SER A 442 -23.38 15.61 -5.17
N ALA A 443 -23.22 16.40 -4.10
CA ALA A 443 -22.67 15.96 -2.81
C ALA A 443 -23.17 16.88 -1.68
N SER A 444 -23.05 16.47 -0.42
CA SER A 444 -23.35 17.36 0.70
C SER A 444 -22.39 18.57 0.73
N VAL A 445 -21.11 18.34 0.42
CA VAL A 445 -20.11 19.39 0.25
C VAL A 445 -19.35 19.18 -1.07
N VAL A 446 -19.20 20.24 -1.84
CA VAL A 446 -18.38 20.28 -3.06
C VAL A 446 -17.23 21.24 -2.79
N ALA A 447 -16.01 20.71 -2.65
CA ALA A 447 -14.81 21.50 -2.44
C ALA A 447 -13.95 21.50 -3.71
N VAL A 448 -13.77 22.67 -4.32
CA VAL A 448 -12.94 22.85 -5.52
C VAL A 448 -12.02 24.04 -5.30
N ARG A 449 -10.71 23.77 -5.24
CA ARG A 449 -9.66 24.78 -5.22
C ARG A 449 -8.80 24.67 -6.48
N ARG A 450 -8.08 25.73 -6.82
CA ARG A 450 -7.17 25.73 -7.99
C ARG A 450 -5.72 26.00 -7.59
N ALA A 451 -4.82 25.18 -8.09
CA ALA A 451 -3.39 25.44 -7.94
C ALA A 451 -2.95 26.58 -8.87
N PRO A 452 -1.92 27.36 -8.49
CA PRO A 452 -1.27 28.27 -9.44
C PRO A 452 -0.88 27.52 -10.72
N GLY A 453 -1.24 28.06 -11.89
CA GLY A 453 -0.92 27.39 -13.16
C GLY A 453 -1.90 26.29 -13.61
N ALA A 454 -2.86 25.85 -12.79
CA ALA A 454 -3.78 24.77 -13.14
C ALA A 454 -5.25 25.13 -12.82
N GLY A 455 -6.21 24.52 -13.51
CA GLY A 455 -7.64 24.77 -13.31
C GLY A 455 -8.37 23.56 -12.74
N ASN A 456 -9.22 23.72 -11.75
CA ASN A 456 -10.25 22.72 -11.45
C ASN A 456 -11.62 23.36 -11.70
N TRP A 457 -12.54 22.58 -12.25
CA TRP A 457 -13.85 23.07 -12.69
C TRP A 457 -14.97 22.32 -11.97
N ALA A 458 -16.01 23.06 -11.58
CA ALA A 458 -17.29 22.54 -11.13
C ALA A 458 -18.40 23.15 -11.98
N VAL A 459 -19.14 22.30 -12.68
CA VAL A 459 -20.16 22.68 -13.64
C VAL A 459 -21.46 21.97 -13.30
N ALA A 460 -22.53 22.74 -13.06
CA ALA A 460 -23.85 22.20 -12.69
C ALA A 460 -23.81 21.26 -11.49
N VAL A 461 -23.15 21.71 -10.43
CA VAL A 461 -23.01 20.96 -9.18
C VAL A 461 -24.01 21.39 -8.13
N TRP A 462 -24.36 20.46 -7.24
CA TRP A 462 -25.32 20.64 -6.16
C TRP A 462 -24.69 20.27 -4.81
N GLY A 463 -24.72 21.18 -3.84
CA GLY A 463 -24.13 20.97 -2.51
C GLY A 463 -23.77 22.27 -1.81
N GLN A 464 -23.05 22.19 -0.68
CA GLN A 464 -22.34 23.34 -0.11
C GLN A 464 -21.03 23.58 -0.85
N PHE A 465 -20.76 24.81 -1.26
CA PHE A 465 -19.60 25.13 -2.11
C PHE A 465 -18.43 25.69 -1.29
N VAL A 466 -17.25 25.11 -1.46
CA VAL A 466 -16.01 25.52 -0.77
C VAL A 466 -14.87 25.67 -1.76
N GLY A 467 -14.10 26.76 -1.65
CA GLY A 467 -12.88 26.97 -2.43
C GLY A 467 -13.03 27.94 -3.59
N ASP A 468 -11.92 28.12 -4.31
CA ASP A 468 -11.71 29.16 -5.33
C ASP A 468 -11.56 28.60 -6.75
N GLY A 469 -12.06 27.38 -6.98
CA GLY A 469 -12.14 26.76 -8.29
C GLY A 469 -12.97 27.56 -9.31
N ARG A 470 -13.08 27.04 -10.53
CA ARG A 470 -13.90 27.63 -11.58
C ARG A 470 -15.32 27.06 -11.47
N TRP A 471 -16.30 27.89 -11.14
CA TRP A 471 -17.67 27.49 -10.88
C TRP A 471 -18.59 27.96 -12.00
N SER A 472 -19.42 27.08 -12.54
CA SER A 472 -20.41 27.40 -13.58
C SER A 472 -21.73 26.71 -13.29
N MET A 473 -22.85 27.42 -13.47
CA MET A 473 -24.20 26.87 -13.38
C MET A 473 -24.46 26.15 -12.04
N VAL A 474 -23.95 26.65 -10.91
CA VAL A 474 -24.15 25.99 -9.61
C VAL A 474 -25.64 25.97 -9.23
N ASN A 475 -26.14 24.86 -8.70
CA ASN A 475 -27.59 24.62 -8.49
C ASN A 475 -28.44 24.72 -9.78
N GLU A 476 -27.84 24.46 -10.93
CA GLU A 476 -28.53 24.35 -12.22
C GLU A 476 -28.16 23.02 -12.90
N PHE A 477 -28.57 22.85 -14.15
CA PHE A 477 -28.26 21.70 -14.99
C PHE A 477 -27.49 22.16 -16.23
N ALA A 478 -26.40 21.47 -16.55
CA ALA A 478 -25.59 21.77 -17.73
C ALA A 478 -26.05 20.98 -18.96
N GLU A 479 -25.98 21.63 -20.13
CA GLU A 479 -25.93 20.94 -21.43
C GLU A 479 -24.49 21.05 -22.00
N PRO A 480 -23.85 19.92 -22.38
CA PRO A 480 -24.41 18.56 -22.43
C PRO A 480 -24.66 17.95 -21.04
N LYS A 481 -25.70 17.12 -20.91
CA LYS A 481 -26.00 16.40 -19.65
C LYS A 481 -24.84 15.56 -19.11
N SER A 482 -24.01 15.02 -19.99
CA SER A 482 -22.77 14.34 -19.62
C SER A 482 -21.65 14.79 -20.54
N LEU A 483 -20.59 15.31 -19.95
CA LEU A 483 -19.39 15.73 -20.66
C LEU A 483 -18.71 14.54 -21.34
N TYR A 484 -18.53 13.42 -20.62
CA TYR A 484 -17.88 12.23 -21.18
C TYR A 484 -18.65 11.69 -22.38
N ARG A 485 -19.99 11.57 -22.27
CA ARG A 485 -20.84 11.08 -23.37
C ARG A 485 -20.74 11.99 -24.58
N ALA A 486 -20.85 13.30 -24.38
CA ALA A 486 -20.78 14.25 -25.49
C ALA A 486 -19.39 14.25 -26.16
N GLN A 487 -18.32 14.14 -25.39
CA GLN A 487 -16.95 14.00 -25.91
C GLN A 487 -16.78 12.70 -26.71
N LEU A 488 -17.29 11.58 -26.19
CA LEU A 488 -17.23 10.29 -26.87
C LEU A 488 -18.00 10.33 -28.19
N GLN A 489 -19.20 10.90 -28.19
CA GLN A 489 -20.00 11.10 -29.40
C GLN A 489 -19.28 12.02 -30.41
N ALA A 490 -18.63 13.09 -29.95
CA ALA A 490 -17.88 13.98 -30.83
C ALA A 490 -16.67 13.28 -31.47
N ARG A 491 -15.99 12.40 -30.72
CA ARG A 491 -14.80 11.67 -31.18
C ARG A 491 -15.13 10.50 -32.11
N LEU A 492 -16.14 9.70 -31.78
CA LEU A 492 -16.43 8.40 -32.44
C LEU A 492 -17.82 8.29 -33.06
N GLY A 493 -18.64 9.33 -32.95
CA GLY A 493 -20.02 9.35 -33.46
C GLY A 493 -21.05 8.74 -32.49
N PRO A 494 -22.37 8.90 -32.77
CA PRO A 494 -23.43 8.51 -31.85
C PRO A 494 -23.49 7.00 -31.52
N SER A 495 -23.08 6.13 -32.45
CA SER A 495 -23.10 4.68 -32.24
C SER A 495 -22.17 4.22 -31.11
N ALA A 496 -21.09 4.98 -30.84
CA ALA A 496 -20.16 4.68 -29.77
C ALA A 496 -20.78 4.80 -28.37
N LEU A 497 -21.94 5.46 -28.23
CA LEU A 497 -22.63 5.58 -26.94
C LEU A 497 -23.27 4.26 -26.48
N THR A 498 -23.56 3.34 -27.41
CA THR A 498 -24.16 2.03 -27.09
C THR A 498 -23.30 1.19 -26.16
N VAL A 499 -21.97 1.38 -26.17
CA VAL A 499 -21.05 0.67 -25.28
C VAL A 499 -21.19 1.09 -23.82
N LEU A 500 -21.90 2.19 -23.57
CA LEU A 500 -22.19 2.70 -22.23
C LEU A 500 -23.51 2.16 -21.67
N GLU A 501 -24.24 1.32 -22.38
CA GLU A 501 -25.44 0.68 -21.82
C GLU A 501 -25.07 -0.47 -20.89
N PRO A 502 -25.97 -0.89 -19.98
CA PRO A 502 -25.77 -2.09 -19.17
C PRO A 502 -25.47 -3.31 -20.05
N ARG A 503 -24.56 -4.17 -19.58
CA ARG A 503 -24.18 -5.38 -20.31
C ARG A 503 -25.26 -6.44 -20.17
N HIS A 504 -25.55 -7.14 -21.27
CA HIS A 504 -26.45 -8.28 -21.29
C HIS A 504 -25.64 -9.58 -21.38
N TYR A 505 -25.84 -10.48 -20.42
CA TYR A 505 -25.24 -11.81 -20.44
C TYR A 505 -26.23 -12.79 -21.06
N GLY A 506 -25.80 -13.49 -22.11
CA GLY A 506 -26.56 -14.58 -22.71
C GLY A 506 -26.61 -15.81 -21.79
N PRO A 507 -27.45 -16.81 -22.10
CA PRO A 507 -27.45 -18.05 -21.34
C PRO A 507 -26.08 -18.72 -21.39
N ALA A 508 -25.72 -19.42 -20.32
CA ALA A 508 -24.50 -20.22 -20.28
C ALA A 508 -24.53 -21.26 -21.42
N VAL A 509 -23.46 -21.29 -22.21
CA VAL A 509 -23.29 -22.28 -23.29
C VAL A 509 -22.68 -23.54 -22.71
N GLU A 510 -23.13 -24.70 -23.15
CA GLU A 510 -22.59 -25.99 -22.73
C GLU A 510 -21.11 -26.11 -23.13
N VAL A 511 -20.24 -26.28 -22.13
CA VAL A 511 -18.80 -26.48 -22.28
C VAL A 511 -18.33 -27.57 -21.33
N PRO A 512 -17.19 -28.24 -21.62
CA PRO A 512 -16.71 -29.34 -20.79
C PRO A 512 -16.47 -28.93 -19.32
N ALA A 513 -16.78 -29.84 -18.39
CA ALA A 513 -16.40 -29.69 -16.99
C ALA A 513 -14.88 -29.76 -16.80
N LEU A 514 -14.35 -29.11 -15.76
CA LEU A 514 -12.92 -29.08 -15.43
C LEU A 514 -12.28 -30.47 -15.41
N GLU A 515 -12.96 -31.44 -14.79
CA GLU A 515 -12.51 -32.83 -14.67
C GLU A 515 -12.35 -33.52 -16.03
N ALA A 516 -13.10 -33.09 -17.04
CA ALA A 516 -13.02 -33.65 -18.39
C ALA A 516 -11.84 -33.09 -19.20
N VAL A 517 -11.32 -31.91 -18.84
CA VAL A 517 -10.26 -31.22 -19.60
C VAL A 517 -8.90 -31.20 -18.91
N VAL A 518 -8.87 -31.35 -17.58
CA VAL A 518 -7.62 -31.45 -16.79
C VAL A 518 -7.50 -32.88 -16.25
N VAL A 519 -6.90 -33.77 -17.05
CA VAL A 519 -6.81 -35.21 -16.76
C VAL A 519 -6.00 -35.51 -15.49
N ASP A 520 -5.06 -34.64 -15.13
CA ASP A 520 -4.19 -34.73 -13.94
C ASP A 520 -4.67 -33.85 -12.78
N LEU A 521 -5.95 -33.45 -12.76
CA LEU A 521 -6.48 -32.50 -11.77
C LEU A 521 -6.18 -32.93 -10.33
N ALA A 522 -6.46 -34.19 -9.96
CA ALA A 522 -6.20 -34.69 -8.61
C ALA A 522 -4.73 -34.54 -8.18
N GLN A 523 -3.79 -34.73 -9.11
CA GLN A 523 -2.37 -34.53 -8.85
C GLN A 523 -2.02 -33.05 -8.66
N ARG A 524 -2.60 -32.15 -9.47
CA ARG A 524 -2.39 -30.69 -9.35
C ARG A 524 -2.97 -30.11 -8.07
N LEU A 525 -4.07 -30.68 -7.57
CA LEU A 525 -4.71 -30.29 -6.32
C LEU A 525 -3.96 -30.81 -5.09
N THR A 526 -3.04 -31.77 -5.25
CA THR A 526 -2.23 -32.27 -4.14
C THR A 526 -1.18 -31.22 -3.76
N PRO A 527 -1.19 -30.67 -2.52
CA PRO A 527 -0.20 -29.68 -2.11
C PRO A 527 1.21 -30.25 -2.21
N LYS A 528 2.11 -29.54 -2.91
CA LYS A 528 3.51 -29.95 -2.98
C LYS A 528 4.20 -29.62 -1.65
N PRO A 529 4.84 -30.59 -0.96
CA PRO A 529 5.59 -30.28 0.24
C PRO A 529 6.72 -29.31 -0.10
N ALA A 530 6.90 -28.28 0.72
CA ALA A 530 8.05 -27.41 0.61
C ALA A 530 9.33 -28.27 0.74
N GLY A 531 10.29 -28.06 -0.16
CA GLY A 531 11.59 -28.75 -0.05
C GLY A 531 12.24 -28.46 1.31
N PRO A 532 13.11 -29.36 1.82
CA PRO A 532 13.74 -29.18 3.13
C PRO A 532 14.58 -27.89 3.21
N GLY A 533 15.00 -27.34 2.07
CA GLY A 533 15.83 -26.14 1.97
C GLY A 533 17.19 -26.34 2.65
N ARG A 534 17.82 -25.25 3.09
CA ARG A 534 19.11 -25.25 3.79
C ARG A 534 18.89 -24.92 5.27
N PRO A 535 18.85 -25.92 6.18
CA PRO A 535 18.71 -25.66 7.60
C PRO A 535 19.97 -25.02 8.18
N LEU A 536 19.81 -24.26 9.26
CA LEU A 536 20.88 -23.77 10.10
C LEU A 536 21.10 -24.76 11.24
N ALA A 537 22.32 -25.23 11.41
CA ALA A 537 22.70 -26.14 12.49
C ALA A 537 23.86 -25.54 13.30
N LEU A 538 23.87 -25.79 14.60
CA LEU A 538 25.02 -25.50 15.46
C LEU A 538 25.83 -26.79 15.63
N VAL A 539 27.07 -26.80 15.15
CA VAL A 539 27.99 -27.94 15.24
C VAL A 539 29.32 -27.45 15.80
N ASP A 540 29.73 -27.99 16.95
CA ASP A 540 30.99 -27.66 17.64
C ASP A 540 31.24 -26.13 17.75
N GLY A 541 30.22 -25.39 18.17
CA GLY A 541 30.28 -23.93 18.33
C GLY A 541 30.34 -23.14 17.03
N THR A 542 30.02 -23.75 15.90
CA THR A 542 30.02 -23.12 14.57
C THR A 542 28.63 -23.23 13.94
N LEU A 543 28.14 -22.15 13.34
CA LEU A 543 26.86 -22.15 12.63
C LEU A 543 27.08 -22.65 11.19
N LEU A 544 26.39 -23.73 10.83
CA LEU A 544 26.44 -24.33 9.51
C LEU A 544 25.09 -24.17 8.79
N LEU A 545 25.08 -23.53 7.64
CA LEU A 545 23.90 -23.38 6.80
C LEU A 545 23.96 -24.36 5.62
N GLY A 546 23.09 -25.37 5.63
CA GLY A 546 23.16 -26.47 4.67
C GLY A 546 24.47 -27.26 4.74
N GLY A 547 25.10 -27.32 5.92
CA GLY A 547 26.35 -28.05 6.17
C GLY A 547 27.63 -27.22 5.99
N SER A 548 27.54 -25.96 5.55
CA SER A 548 28.70 -25.09 5.36
C SER A 548 28.74 -23.95 6.38
N PRO A 549 29.92 -23.57 6.91
CA PRO A 549 30.05 -22.40 7.79
C PRO A 549 29.39 -21.16 7.19
N VAL A 550 28.59 -20.47 7.99
CA VAL A 550 27.83 -19.30 7.55
C VAL A 550 28.58 -18.01 7.89
N THR A 551 28.82 -17.19 6.86
CA THR A 551 29.44 -15.87 6.98
C THR A 551 28.81 -14.93 5.94
N GLY A 552 28.58 -13.67 6.29
CA GLY A 552 27.95 -12.70 5.40
C GLY A 552 27.42 -11.48 6.11
N LYS A 553 26.90 -10.52 5.32
CA LYS A 553 26.38 -9.25 5.85
C LYS A 553 25.04 -9.45 6.53
N GLN A 554 24.73 -8.55 7.46
CA GLN A 554 23.41 -8.42 8.05
C GLN A 554 22.63 -7.29 7.37
N LEU A 555 21.38 -7.56 7.04
CA LEU A 555 20.37 -6.58 6.68
C LEU A 555 19.47 -6.31 7.89
N GLU A 556 19.32 -5.03 8.25
CA GLU A 556 18.39 -4.60 9.30
C GLU A 556 17.04 -4.17 8.71
N THR A 557 15.96 -4.49 9.42
CA THR A 557 14.63 -4.00 9.07
C THR A 557 14.50 -2.50 9.30
N ALA A 558 13.73 -1.82 8.46
CA ALA A 558 13.41 -0.41 8.67
C ALA A 558 12.35 -0.22 9.78
N TRP A 559 12.52 0.81 10.61
CA TRP A 559 11.77 0.95 11.86
C TRP A 559 10.40 1.61 11.73
N TRP A 560 10.27 2.64 10.89
CA TRP A 560 9.06 3.48 10.81
C TRP A 560 9.01 4.47 9.62
N LEU A 561 10.16 4.87 9.06
CA LEU A 561 10.19 5.81 7.94
C LEU A 561 9.71 5.13 6.65
N GLY A 562 8.72 5.70 5.97
CA GLY A 562 8.23 5.18 4.70
C GLY A 562 7.57 6.26 3.85
N ARG A 563 7.38 5.97 2.56
CA ARG A 563 6.83 6.89 1.55
C ARG A 563 5.86 6.16 0.64
N LEU A 564 4.80 6.86 0.24
CA LEU A 564 3.87 6.39 -0.78
C LEU A 564 4.16 7.03 -2.14
N GLU A 565 4.88 8.14 -2.16
CA GLU A 565 5.32 8.83 -3.36
C GLU A 565 6.17 7.86 -4.21
N PRO A 566 5.75 7.51 -5.45
CA PRO A 566 6.38 6.43 -6.21
C PRO A 566 7.90 6.56 -6.37
N ALA A 567 8.38 7.78 -6.66
CA ALA A 567 9.81 8.07 -6.84
C ALA A 567 10.65 7.90 -5.56
N ARG A 568 9.99 7.88 -4.39
CA ARG A 568 10.63 7.90 -3.07
C ARG A 568 10.33 6.66 -2.23
N ALA A 569 9.47 5.77 -2.72
CA ALA A 569 8.97 4.61 -1.98
C ALA A 569 10.12 3.72 -1.46
N SER A 570 11.19 3.57 -2.25
CA SER A 570 12.35 2.74 -1.90
C SER A 570 13.41 3.44 -1.03
N GLU A 571 13.23 4.70 -0.63
CA GLU A 571 14.24 5.47 0.13
C GLU A 571 14.58 4.84 1.50
N PHE A 572 13.63 4.13 2.12
CA PHE A 572 13.71 3.76 3.53
C PHE A 572 13.84 2.25 3.79
N GLY A 573 14.68 1.58 3.01
CA GLY A 573 15.03 0.16 3.22
C GLY A 573 13.85 -0.81 3.12
N ARG A 574 14.12 -2.07 3.46
CA ARG A 574 13.15 -3.18 3.41
C ARG A 574 12.56 -3.43 4.80
N ALA A 575 11.29 -3.81 4.86
CA ALA A 575 10.62 -4.22 6.10
C ALA A 575 9.53 -5.25 5.80
N ILE A 576 9.77 -6.51 6.20
CA ILE A 576 8.87 -7.63 5.85
C ILE A 576 7.46 -7.49 6.44
N THR A 577 7.27 -6.70 7.49
CA THR A 577 5.97 -6.41 8.12
C THR A 577 5.45 -4.99 7.85
N ARG A 578 5.97 -4.32 6.80
CA ARG A 578 5.42 -3.05 6.29
C ARG A 578 4.29 -3.36 5.31
N PHE A 579 3.16 -2.67 5.47
CA PHE A 579 1.98 -2.83 4.64
C PHE A 579 1.58 -1.50 3.99
N SER A 580 1.43 -1.52 2.66
CA SER A 580 0.91 -0.43 1.85
C SER A 580 -0.32 -0.94 1.08
N PRO A 581 -1.56 -0.58 1.48
CA PRO A 581 -2.78 -1.11 0.88
C PRO A 581 -2.79 -1.07 -0.65
N GLY A 582 -2.97 -2.24 -1.29
CA GLY A 582 -2.99 -2.40 -2.75
C GLY A 582 -1.68 -2.01 -3.46
N ARG A 583 -0.53 -2.05 -2.77
CA ARG A 583 0.78 -1.79 -3.38
C ARG A 583 1.84 -2.76 -2.88
N THR A 584 2.55 -3.36 -3.82
CA THR A 584 3.70 -4.21 -3.56
C THR A 584 4.98 -3.61 -4.13
N GLY A 585 6.12 -4.09 -3.65
CA GLY A 585 7.46 -3.69 -4.09
C GLY A 585 8.30 -3.05 -2.98
N THR A 586 9.57 -2.81 -3.30
CA THR A 586 10.57 -2.34 -2.34
C THR A 586 10.13 -1.07 -1.63
N GLY A 587 10.04 -1.14 -0.30
CA GLY A 587 9.67 -0.02 0.56
C GLY A 587 8.16 0.29 0.64
N LEU A 588 7.33 -0.49 -0.06
CA LEU A 588 5.86 -0.50 0.05
C LEU A 588 5.42 -1.71 0.88
N THR A 589 4.58 -2.60 0.34
CA THR A 589 4.46 -3.97 0.85
C THR A 589 5.53 -4.81 0.16
N ASP A 590 6.64 -5.07 0.86
CA ASP A 590 7.77 -5.77 0.21
C ASP A 590 7.38 -7.19 -0.24
N GLU A 591 7.86 -7.62 -1.40
CA GLU A 591 7.68 -8.99 -1.87
C GLU A 591 8.79 -9.88 -1.32
N ILE A 592 8.42 -10.89 -0.51
CA ILE A 592 9.39 -11.75 0.19
C ILE A 592 10.37 -12.44 -0.75
N PRO A 593 9.94 -13.06 -1.87
CA PRO A 593 10.88 -13.65 -2.83
C PRO A 593 11.85 -12.62 -3.42
N ALA A 594 11.39 -11.39 -3.68
CA ALA A 594 12.23 -10.32 -4.20
C ALA A 594 13.26 -9.84 -3.16
N ILE A 595 12.88 -9.75 -1.88
CA ILE A 595 13.80 -9.44 -0.79
C ILE A 595 14.88 -10.52 -0.70
N ALA A 596 14.49 -11.80 -0.62
CA ALA A 596 15.43 -12.91 -0.46
C ALA A 596 16.41 -12.97 -1.64
N ALA A 597 15.91 -12.84 -2.87
CA ALA A 597 16.76 -12.79 -4.06
C ALA A 597 17.72 -11.59 -4.05
N ALA A 598 17.28 -10.42 -3.54
CA ALA A 598 18.14 -9.24 -3.44
C ALA A 598 19.20 -9.38 -2.34
N MET A 599 18.87 -10.04 -1.23
CA MET A 599 19.83 -10.38 -0.17
C MET A 599 20.95 -11.29 -0.69
N VAL A 600 20.58 -12.36 -1.40
CA VAL A 600 21.56 -13.27 -2.04
C VAL A 600 22.51 -12.50 -2.97
N ARG A 601 21.99 -11.59 -3.81
CA ARG A 601 22.82 -10.76 -4.70
C ARG A 601 23.73 -9.79 -3.96
N ALA A 602 23.32 -9.31 -2.78
CA ALA A 602 24.09 -8.35 -1.98
C ALA A 602 25.10 -9.01 -1.02
N GLY A 603 25.09 -10.34 -0.91
CA GLY A 603 25.85 -11.07 0.12
C GLY A 603 25.33 -10.82 1.54
N GLU A 604 24.05 -10.47 1.65
CA GLU A 604 23.32 -10.35 2.92
C GLU A 604 22.79 -11.73 3.29
N VAL A 605 23.29 -12.32 4.37
CA VAL A 605 22.91 -13.67 4.81
C VAL A 605 21.92 -13.64 5.97
N PHE A 606 22.02 -12.62 6.82
CA PHE A 606 21.17 -12.45 7.99
C PHE A 606 20.17 -11.33 7.77
N PHE A 607 18.88 -11.59 7.98
CA PHE A 607 17.85 -10.55 8.12
C PHE A 607 17.51 -10.41 9.59
N ARG A 608 17.81 -9.26 10.21
CA ARG A 608 17.50 -8.99 11.62
C ARG A 608 16.21 -8.16 11.71
N HIS A 609 15.20 -8.74 12.35
CA HIS A 609 13.82 -8.25 12.36
C HIS A 609 13.33 -7.92 13.77
N HIS A 610 12.59 -6.82 13.90
CA HIS A 610 11.75 -6.45 15.03
C HIS A 610 10.47 -5.74 14.52
N TYR A 611 9.43 -5.59 15.35
CA TYR A 611 8.24 -4.81 14.96
C TYR A 611 8.55 -3.30 14.88
N GLY A 612 7.74 -2.57 14.11
CA GLY A 612 7.98 -1.15 13.85
C GLY A 612 7.72 -0.24 15.06
N LEU A 613 8.41 0.91 15.08
CA LEU A 613 8.36 1.89 16.18
C LEU A 613 6.95 2.45 16.41
N TRP A 614 6.25 2.75 15.32
CA TRP A 614 4.87 3.23 15.31
C TRP A 614 4.07 2.49 14.27
N TYR A 615 2.77 2.39 14.46
CA TYR A 615 1.89 1.78 13.47
C TYR A 615 1.73 2.66 12.20
N ASP A 616 1.48 3.96 12.37
CA ASP A 616 1.20 4.87 11.24
C ASP A 616 2.14 6.09 11.18
N ARG A 617 2.22 6.71 10.00
CA ARG A 617 3.18 7.78 9.72
C ARG A 617 2.86 9.11 10.37
N ARG A 618 1.70 9.33 10.98
CA ARG A 618 1.42 10.61 11.68
C ARG A 618 2.47 10.88 12.76
N ARG A 619 2.95 9.83 13.45
CA ARG A 619 3.90 9.95 14.56
C ARG A 619 5.35 10.26 14.17
N ILE A 620 5.64 10.38 12.88
CA ILE A 620 6.92 10.90 12.36
C ILE A 620 7.22 12.31 12.89
N ASP A 621 6.18 13.09 13.20
CA ASP A 621 6.28 14.42 13.80
C ASP A 621 6.80 14.41 15.26
N HIS A 622 6.97 13.22 15.87
CA HIS A 622 7.35 12.99 17.26
C HIS A 622 6.45 13.71 18.28
N GLN A 623 5.19 13.97 17.94
CA GLN A 623 4.24 14.57 18.87
C GLN A 623 3.79 13.56 19.93
N MET A 624 3.60 14.00 21.17
CA MET A 624 3.14 13.16 22.29
C MET A 624 1.61 13.19 22.48
N ILE A 625 0.93 14.10 21.77
CA ILE A 625 -0.51 14.31 21.93
C ILE A 625 -1.34 13.22 21.24
N ARG A 626 -2.55 13.02 21.74
CA ARG A 626 -3.54 12.12 21.15
C ARG A 626 -3.90 12.59 19.74
N ARG A 627 -4.07 11.65 18.80
CA ARG A 627 -4.57 11.98 17.46
C ARG A 627 -6.07 12.30 17.51
N PRO A 628 -6.55 13.25 16.68
CA PRO A 628 -7.95 13.67 16.73
C PRO A 628 -8.91 12.58 16.27
N ASP A 629 -8.47 11.69 15.38
CA ASP A 629 -9.27 10.68 14.72
C ASP A 629 -8.43 9.47 14.28
N ALA A 630 -9.11 8.48 13.69
CA ALA A 630 -8.53 7.25 13.17
C ALA A 630 -7.95 7.38 11.75
N ASP A 631 -7.78 8.59 11.20
CA ASP A 631 -7.27 8.79 9.84
C ASP A 631 -5.75 8.55 9.77
N VAL A 632 -5.37 7.28 9.83
CA VAL A 632 -3.98 6.77 9.85
C VAL A 632 -3.32 6.83 8.47
N TYR A 633 -2.01 7.06 8.45
CA TYR A 633 -1.25 7.28 7.21
C TYR A 633 -0.26 6.15 6.88
N PRO A 634 -0.39 5.47 5.71
CA PRO A 634 0.50 4.38 5.32
C PRO A 634 1.80 4.85 4.64
N PRO A 635 2.82 3.97 4.48
CA PRO A 635 2.86 2.57 4.91
C PRO A 635 2.62 2.34 6.41
N PHE A 636 1.85 1.31 6.72
CA PHE A 636 1.61 0.84 8.07
C PHE A 636 2.72 -0.13 8.48
N TYR A 637 3.25 0.04 9.68
CA TYR A 637 4.19 -0.90 10.28
C TYR A 637 3.42 -1.76 11.27
N GLU A 638 2.95 -2.88 10.75
CA GLU A 638 2.02 -3.75 11.46
C GLU A 638 2.61 -4.22 12.78
N GLN A 639 1.79 -4.13 13.82
CA GLN A 639 2.15 -4.55 15.17
C GLN A 639 1.81 -6.04 15.35
N PRO A 640 2.50 -6.76 16.24
CA PRO A 640 2.26 -8.19 16.43
C PRO A 640 0.90 -8.50 17.11
N PHE A 641 0.20 -7.50 17.62
CA PHE A 641 -1.10 -7.64 18.28
C PHE A 641 -2.23 -7.18 17.38
N ALA A 642 -3.35 -7.89 17.42
CA ALA A 642 -4.55 -7.52 16.68
C ALA A 642 -5.31 -6.39 17.38
N ARG A 643 -6.05 -5.61 16.59
CA ARG A 643 -7.01 -4.63 17.11
C ARG A 643 -8.24 -5.36 17.65
N SER A 644 -8.81 -4.83 18.73
CA SER A 644 -9.91 -5.48 19.47
C SER A 644 -11.30 -5.13 18.93
N GLY A 645 -11.41 -4.04 18.16
CA GLY A 645 -12.68 -3.40 17.82
C GLY A 645 -13.33 -2.66 18.99
N GLN A 646 -12.65 -2.56 20.14
CA GLN A 646 -13.19 -1.98 21.37
C GLN A 646 -12.42 -0.73 21.82
N GLY A 647 -13.18 0.26 22.29
CA GLY A 647 -12.63 1.52 22.79
C GLY A 647 -11.84 2.30 21.73
N THR A 648 -11.09 3.30 22.19
CA THR A 648 -10.26 4.14 21.32
C THR A 648 -8.85 4.23 21.92
N ALA A 649 -7.84 3.95 21.10
CA ALA A 649 -6.43 4.09 21.41
C ALA A 649 -5.93 5.51 21.16
N TRP A 650 -4.67 5.78 21.47
CA TRP A 650 -4.07 7.11 21.35
C TRP A 650 -3.94 7.64 19.91
N ASP A 651 -3.95 6.72 18.94
CA ASP A 651 -3.95 6.98 17.51
C ASP A 651 -5.36 7.11 16.90
N GLY A 652 -6.42 6.99 17.71
CA GLY A 652 -7.81 7.11 17.27
C GLY A 652 -8.45 5.82 16.74
N MET A 653 -7.68 4.76 16.48
CA MET A 653 -8.22 3.44 16.13
C MET A 653 -8.72 2.69 17.38
N SER A 654 -9.31 1.51 17.22
CA SER A 654 -9.65 0.68 18.38
C SER A 654 -8.42 0.25 19.19
N ARG A 655 -8.61 -0.11 20.46
CA ARG A 655 -7.51 -0.60 21.31
C ARG A 655 -7.02 -1.97 20.84
N TYR A 656 -5.76 -2.29 21.11
CA TYR A 656 -5.23 -3.63 20.90
C TYR A 656 -5.78 -4.63 21.93
N ASP A 657 -5.78 -5.90 21.55
CA ASP A 657 -5.88 -7.02 22.49
C ASP A 657 -4.56 -7.78 22.48
N LEU A 658 -3.77 -7.64 23.54
CA LEU A 658 -2.46 -8.26 23.68
C LEU A 658 -2.52 -9.79 23.85
N THR A 659 -3.72 -10.37 23.96
CA THR A 659 -3.94 -11.82 23.92
C THR A 659 -4.34 -12.34 22.54
N ARG A 660 -4.58 -11.44 21.58
CA ARG A 660 -4.86 -11.77 20.17
C ARG A 660 -3.73 -11.26 19.29
N TYR A 661 -3.15 -12.17 18.50
CA TYR A 661 -2.01 -11.86 17.65
C TYR A 661 -2.46 -11.51 16.22
N ASN A 662 -1.72 -10.61 15.57
CA ASN A 662 -1.96 -10.20 14.18
C ASN A 662 -1.52 -11.32 13.23
N PRO A 663 -2.45 -12.07 12.61
CA PRO A 663 -2.11 -13.22 11.77
C PRO A 663 -1.28 -12.81 10.56
N TRP A 664 -1.51 -11.63 9.98
CA TRP A 664 -0.70 -11.15 8.85
C TRP A 664 0.75 -10.88 9.27
N TYR A 665 1.00 -10.20 10.39
CA TYR A 665 2.37 -9.96 10.90
C TYR A 665 3.14 -11.27 11.04
N PHE A 666 2.53 -12.26 11.69
CA PHE A 666 3.15 -13.54 11.95
C PHE A 666 3.26 -14.44 10.71
N ALA A 667 2.30 -14.38 9.79
CA ALA A 667 2.38 -15.06 8.49
C ALA A 667 3.57 -14.56 7.66
N ARG A 668 3.78 -13.24 7.61
CA ARG A 668 4.92 -12.63 6.91
C ARG A 668 6.27 -13.12 7.43
N LEU A 669 6.40 -13.32 8.75
CA LEU A 669 7.61 -13.90 9.33
C LEU A 669 7.80 -15.37 8.93
N ARG A 670 6.73 -16.17 8.91
CA ARG A 670 6.80 -17.57 8.46
C ARG A 670 7.16 -17.68 6.98
N GLU A 671 6.51 -16.89 6.14
CA GLU A 671 6.78 -16.81 4.71
C GLU A 671 8.24 -16.44 4.44
N PHE A 672 8.76 -15.43 5.15
CA PHE A 672 10.15 -15.02 5.00
C PHE A 672 11.10 -16.12 5.47
N ALA A 673 10.87 -16.73 6.64
CA ALA A 673 11.71 -17.83 7.13
C ALA A 673 11.73 -19.01 6.14
N ALA A 674 10.57 -19.36 5.57
CA ALA A 674 10.45 -20.44 4.58
C ALA A 674 11.19 -20.12 3.28
N GLU A 675 11.03 -18.92 2.71
CA GLU A 675 11.75 -18.49 1.51
C GLU A 675 13.26 -18.39 1.77
N ALA A 676 13.64 -17.76 2.89
CA ALA A 676 15.03 -17.64 3.34
C ALA A 676 15.70 -19.02 3.44
N ARG A 677 14.98 -20.03 3.95
CA ARG A 677 15.51 -21.40 4.04
C ARG A 677 15.82 -21.99 2.67
N GLN A 678 15.00 -21.73 1.66
CA GLN A 678 15.29 -22.21 0.30
C GLN A 678 16.52 -21.53 -0.31
N GLN A 679 16.69 -20.24 -0.01
CA GLN A 679 17.76 -19.42 -0.57
C GLN A 679 19.09 -19.49 0.21
N GLY A 680 19.11 -20.16 1.37
CA GLY A 680 20.28 -20.18 2.24
C GLY A 680 20.50 -18.84 2.96
N LEU A 681 19.45 -18.34 3.60
CA LEU A 681 19.44 -17.13 4.42
C LEU A 681 18.90 -17.43 5.82
N VAL A 682 19.24 -16.58 6.79
CA VAL A 682 18.90 -16.72 8.21
C VAL A 682 18.03 -15.55 8.67
N LEU A 683 16.96 -15.83 9.41
CA LEU A 683 16.16 -14.82 10.10
C LEU A 683 16.63 -14.71 11.56
N ILE A 684 17.09 -13.53 11.97
CA ILE A 684 17.26 -13.19 13.39
C ILE A 684 15.99 -12.46 13.84
N ASN A 685 15.19 -13.12 14.67
CA ASN A 685 13.92 -12.62 15.17
C ASN A 685 14.09 -12.01 16.56
N GLU A 686 14.05 -10.69 16.65
CA GLU A 686 14.06 -9.94 17.90
C GLU A 686 12.61 -9.76 18.39
N MET A 687 12.26 -10.38 19.52
CA MET A 687 10.86 -10.45 19.98
C MET A 687 10.33 -9.07 20.42
N TYR A 688 11.17 -8.24 21.01
CA TYR A 688 10.85 -6.90 21.51
C TYR A 688 11.64 -5.81 20.80
N PHE A 689 11.21 -4.56 20.99
CA PHE A 689 11.95 -3.38 20.56
C PHE A 689 12.07 -2.38 21.72
N GLN A 690 13.19 -2.43 22.45
CA GLN A 690 13.40 -1.66 23.68
C GLN A 690 13.49 -0.14 23.45
N HIS A 691 13.79 0.27 22.23
CA HIS A 691 13.76 1.67 21.85
C HIS A 691 12.42 2.35 22.18
N ASN A 692 11.31 1.61 22.11
CA ASN A 692 9.95 2.10 22.38
C ASN A 692 9.73 2.55 23.82
N ILE A 693 10.56 2.10 24.76
CA ILE A 693 10.34 2.27 26.20
C ILE A 693 11.40 3.14 26.89
N LEU A 694 12.41 3.65 26.18
CA LEU A 694 13.56 4.33 26.78
C LEU A 694 14.01 5.67 26.20
N GLU A 695 13.79 5.94 24.91
CA GLU A 695 14.38 7.13 24.27
C GLU A 695 13.45 8.34 24.29
N SER A 696 12.33 8.27 23.56
CA SER A 696 11.38 9.38 23.42
C SER A 696 9.99 8.98 23.86
N ALA A 697 9.30 9.91 24.50
CA ALA A 697 7.88 9.82 24.82
C ALA A 697 7.01 9.51 23.60
N ALA A 698 7.36 10.06 22.42
CA ALA A 698 6.65 9.78 21.17
C ALA A 698 6.68 8.29 20.79
N HIS A 699 7.70 7.53 21.23
CA HIS A 699 7.81 6.10 20.95
C HIS A 699 6.87 5.25 21.82
N TRP A 700 6.52 5.75 23.01
CA TRP A 700 5.66 5.05 23.96
C TRP A 700 4.17 5.36 23.77
N VAL A 701 3.82 6.58 23.37
CA VAL A 701 2.41 7.03 23.38
C VAL A 701 1.48 6.18 22.53
N ASP A 702 1.97 5.60 21.44
CA ASP A 702 1.23 4.70 20.55
C ASP A 702 1.59 3.21 20.74
N SER A 703 2.41 2.88 21.75
CA SER A 703 2.81 1.50 22.04
C SER A 703 1.58 0.62 22.35
N PRO A 704 1.44 -0.58 21.76
CA PRO A 704 0.37 -1.50 22.09
C PRO A 704 0.32 -1.86 23.59
N TRP A 705 1.49 -1.88 24.24
CA TRP A 705 1.62 -2.26 25.65
C TRP A 705 1.12 -1.20 26.63
N ARG A 706 0.96 0.05 26.20
CA ARG A 706 0.50 1.14 27.08
C ARG A 706 -0.96 0.92 27.48
N THR A 707 -1.30 1.16 28.75
CA THR A 707 -2.65 0.99 29.31
C THR A 707 -3.76 1.65 28.48
N THR A 708 -3.52 2.85 27.97
CA THR A 708 -4.51 3.56 27.13
C THR A 708 -4.78 2.88 25.78
N ASN A 709 -3.85 2.06 25.28
CA ASN A 709 -3.88 1.50 23.92
C ASN A 709 -4.32 0.04 23.87
N ASN A 710 -4.55 -0.63 25.00
CA ASN A 710 -5.02 -2.02 25.03
C ASN A 710 -6.16 -2.24 26.01
N ILE A 711 -6.80 -3.41 25.92
CA ILE A 711 -7.92 -3.82 26.79
C ILE A 711 -7.49 -4.75 27.94
N ASN A 712 -6.19 -4.98 28.12
CA ASN A 712 -5.66 -6.06 28.93
C ASN A 712 -5.26 -5.64 30.35
N ALA A 713 -5.58 -4.42 30.80
CA ALA A 713 -5.28 -3.90 32.14
C ALA A 713 -3.78 -4.02 32.50
N THR A 714 -2.91 -3.49 31.64
CA THR A 714 -1.45 -3.55 31.82
C THR A 714 -0.92 -2.67 32.96
N ASP A 715 -1.74 -1.76 33.48
CA ASP A 715 -1.49 -0.91 34.66
C ASP A 715 -0.16 -0.12 34.62
N PHE A 716 0.27 0.29 33.43
CA PHE A 716 1.27 1.35 33.28
C PHE A 716 0.68 2.71 33.72
N ILE A 717 1.54 3.54 34.29
CA ILE A 717 1.20 4.88 34.81
C ILE A 717 0.62 5.76 33.71
N GLU A 718 -0.49 6.45 34.03
CA GLU A 718 -1.17 7.41 33.16
C GLU A 718 -1.46 8.72 33.94
N PRO A 719 -1.27 9.91 33.34
CA PRO A 719 -0.57 10.12 32.07
C PRO A 719 0.89 9.64 32.15
N PRO A 720 1.53 9.26 31.03
CA PRO A 720 2.87 8.69 31.11
C PRO A 720 3.86 9.71 31.71
N PRO A 721 4.86 9.26 32.50
CA PRO A 721 5.75 10.13 33.26
C PRO A 721 6.83 10.75 32.37
N PHE A 722 6.44 11.67 31.49
CA PHE A 722 7.35 12.34 30.58
C PHE A 722 8.34 13.26 31.31
N THR A 723 9.60 13.26 30.89
CA THR A 723 10.60 14.26 31.28
C THR A 723 11.06 14.99 30.02
N GLY A 724 10.45 16.14 29.74
CA GLY A 724 10.58 16.80 28.44
C GLY A 724 10.00 15.91 27.33
N ASP A 725 10.80 15.58 26.32
CA ASP A 725 10.46 14.68 25.22
C ASP A 725 10.86 13.21 25.47
N THR A 726 11.40 12.90 26.65
CA THR A 726 11.90 11.57 27.01
C THR A 726 10.95 10.80 27.91
N ILE A 727 11.09 9.47 27.93
CA ILE A 727 10.34 8.58 28.81
C ILE A 727 11.18 7.39 29.25
N LYS A 728 10.93 6.86 30.46
CA LYS A 728 11.61 5.69 31.03
C LYS A 728 10.57 4.69 31.54
N MET A 729 10.19 3.74 30.68
CA MET A 729 9.18 2.72 30.99
C MET A 729 9.78 1.34 31.25
N ALA A 730 11.08 1.14 31.07
CA ALA A 730 11.68 -0.19 31.14
C ALA A 730 11.57 -0.87 32.51
N ASP A 731 11.68 -0.15 33.62
CA ASP A 731 11.46 -0.74 34.96
C ASP A 731 10.06 -1.36 35.09
N ALA A 732 9.02 -0.61 34.71
CA ALA A 732 7.64 -1.10 34.76
C ALA A 732 7.37 -2.18 33.70
N PHE A 733 7.96 -2.05 32.51
CA PHE A 733 7.75 -2.97 31.39
C PHE A 733 8.38 -4.33 31.68
N TYR A 734 9.56 -4.33 32.27
CA TYR A 734 10.30 -5.54 32.62
C TYR A 734 9.97 -6.07 34.02
N ASP A 735 9.00 -5.48 34.72
CA ASP A 735 8.53 -5.99 36.01
C ASP A 735 7.66 -7.24 35.84
N VAL A 736 8.28 -8.40 36.09
CA VAL A 736 7.65 -9.73 36.04
C VAL A 736 6.98 -10.12 37.35
N ALA A 737 7.03 -9.29 38.39
CA ALA A 737 6.25 -9.51 39.60
C ALA A 737 4.78 -9.12 39.39
N HIS A 738 4.50 -8.23 38.42
CA HIS A 738 3.14 -7.87 38.06
C HIS A 738 2.44 -9.02 37.31
N PRO A 739 1.35 -9.60 37.87
CA PRO A 739 0.79 -10.86 37.38
C PRO A 739 0.27 -10.76 35.94
N VAL A 740 -0.41 -9.66 35.59
CA VAL A 740 -0.96 -9.44 34.24
C VAL A 740 0.16 -9.30 33.20
N ARG A 741 1.10 -8.36 33.38
CA ARG A 741 2.23 -8.15 32.48
C ARG A 741 3.05 -9.43 32.33
N ARG A 742 3.35 -10.13 33.43
CA ARG A 742 4.07 -11.41 33.41
C ARG A 742 3.38 -12.45 32.52
N ALA A 743 2.05 -12.59 32.64
CA ALA A 743 1.27 -13.52 31.82
C ALA A 743 1.30 -13.13 30.33
N LEU A 744 1.14 -11.85 30.02
CA LEU A 744 1.20 -11.31 28.65
C LEU A 744 2.58 -11.51 28.02
N HIS A 745 3.67 -11.22 28.74
CA HIS A 745 5.02 -11.49 28.26
C HIS A 745 5.24 -12.97 27.99
N ARG A 746 4.85 -13.86 28.93
CA ARG A 746 4.97 -15.31 28.73
C ARG A 746 4.22 -15.77 27.48
N ALA A 747 2.97 -15.32 27.31
CA ALA A 747 2.16 -15.69 26.15
C ALA A 747 2.80 -15.21 24.83
N TYR A 748 3.24 -13.95 24.80
CA TYR A 748 3.85 -13.37 23.60
C TYR A 748 5.18 -14.04 23.22
N ILE A 749 6.06 -14.33 24.18
CA ILE A 749 7.31 -15.08 23.93
C ILE A 749 6.99 -16.44 23.28
N ARG A 750 6.02 -17.17 23.85
CA ARG A 750 5.61 -18.48 23.34
C ARG A 750 4.96 -18.39 21.96
N GLN A 751 4.21 -17.33 21.67
CA GLN A 751 3.69 -17.08 20.32
C GLN A 751 4.82 -16.88 19.32
N CYS A 752 5.85 -16.10 19.65
CA CYS A 752 7.01 -15.90 18.78
C CYS A 752 7.74 -17.21 18.47
N LEU A 753 7.92 -18.09 19.47
CA LEU A 753 8.52 -19.42 19.31
C LEU A 753 7.62 -20.33 18.46
N ALA A 754 6.34 -20.45 18.82
CA ALA A 754 5.39 -21.32 18.14
C ALA A 754 5.21 -20.96 16.66
N ASN A 755 5.16 -19.66 16.34
CA ASN A 755 4.98 -19.20 14.96
C ASN A 755 6.15 -19.62 14.05
N LEU A 756 7.37 -19.67 14.58
CA LEU A 756 8.59 -19.95 13.82
C LEU A 756 9.18 -21.34 14.10
N ALA A 757 8.44 -22.21 14.80
CA ALA A 757 8.87 -23.55 15.19
C ALA A 757 9.35 -24.43 14.02
N ALA A 758 8.74 -24.29 12.84
CA ALA A 758 9.15 -25.01 11.63
C ALA A 758 10.36 -24.38 10.90
N GLY A 759 10.79 -23.19 11.32
CA GLY A 759 11.87 -22.41 10.73
C GLY A 759 13.23 -22.84 11.26
N THR A 760 13.81 -23.88 10.66
CA THR A 760 15.14 -24.41 11.01
C THR A 760 16.30 -23.47 10.67
N ASN A 761 16.04 -22.25 10.21
CA ASN A 761 16.98 -21.20 9.85
C ASN A 761 16.69 -19.89 10.60
N VAL A 762 16.08 -20.01 11.79
CA VAL A 762 15.69 -18.87 12.64
C VAL A 762 16.54 -18.86 13.90
N ILE A 763 17.04 -17.69 14.27
CA ILE A 763 17.69 -17.41 15.57
C ILE A 763 16.79 -16.44 16.32
N HIS A 764 16.39 -16.78 17.54
CA HIS A 764 15.59 -15.91 18.41
C HIS A 764 16.48 -15.12 19.36
N THR A 765 16.18 -13.84 19.55
CA THR A 765 16.79 -13.00 20.59
C THR A 765 15.72 -12.13 21.26
N LEU A 766 16.04 -11.62 22.44
CA LEU A 766 15.08 -10.91 23.28
C LEU A 766 14.58 -9.62 22.61
N SER A 767 15.46 -8.68 22.31
CA SER A 767 15.05 -7.32 21.97
C SER A 767 16.05 -6.60 21.08
N ALA A 768 15.54 -5.84 20.12
CA ALA A 768 16.29 -4.82 19.41
C ALA A 768 16.64 -3.67 20.38
N GLU A 769 17.86 -3.17 20.26
CA GLU A 769 18.45 -2.19 21.19
C GLU A 769 18.40 -2.60 22.67
N ASN A 770 18.72 -3.86 22.97
CA ASN A 770 18.65 -4.39 24.34
C ASN A 770 19.67 -3.77 25.30
N SER A 771 19.17 -3.10 26.33
CA SER A 771 19.89 -2.71 27.54
C SER A 771 19.10 -3.06 28.81
N GLY A 772 18.18 -4.01 28.69
CA GLY A 772 17.26 -4.44 29.73
C GLY A 772 17.95 -5.06 30.96
N PRO A 773 17.20 -5.24 32.06
CA PRO A 773 17.74 -5.77 33.30
C PRO A 773 17.92 -7.29 33.26
N LEU A 774 18.81 -7.80 34.11
CA LEU A 774 19.13 -9.22 34.23
C LEU A 774 17.89 -10.09 34.50
N HIS A 775 17.01 -9.66 35.41
CA HIS A 775 15.86 -10.48 35.85
C HIS A 775 14.87 -10.76 34.71
N PHE A 776 14.76 -9.85 33.73
CA PHE A 776 13.88 -10.08 32.58
C PHE A 776 14.51 -11.01 31.56
N MET A 777 15.84 -10.93 31.35
CA MET A 777 16.58 -11.90 30.54
C MET A 777 16.46 -13.31 31.14
N GLN A 778 16.57 -13.43 32.46
CA GLN A 778 16.34 -14.68 33.18
C GLN A 778 14.91 -15.22 32.95
N PHE A 779 13.91 -14.36 33.12
CA PHE A 779 12.51 -14.71 32.87
C PHE A 779 12.27 -15.18 31.43
N TRP A 780 12.83 -14.50 30.43
CA TRP A 780 12.69 -14.88 29.02
C TRP A 780 13.28 -16.27 28.76
N LEU A 781 14.51 -16.52 29.21
CA LEU A 781 15.17 -17.83 29.07
C LEU A 781 14.42 -18.94 29.80
N ASP A 782 13.86 -18.65 30.98
CA ASP A 782 13.05 -19.61 31.73
C ASP A 782 11.76 -19.96 30.95
N VAL A 783 11.11 -18.99 30.31
CA VAL A 783 9.94 -19.24 29.46
C VAL A 783 10.29 -20.05 28.21
N VAL A 784 11.46 -19.81 27.61
CA VAL A 784 11.96 -20.63 26.50
C VAL A 784 12.18 -22.06 26.98
N ALA A 785 12.90 -22.27 28.08
CA ALA A 785 13.17 -23.59 28.64
C ALA A 785 11.88 -24.38 28.93
N ASP A 786 10.88 -23.72 29.53
CA ASP A 786 9.55 -24.31 29.74
C ASP A 786 8.91 -24.74 28.42
N TRP A 787 8.96 -23.89 27.39
CA TRP A 787 8.40 -24.19 26.07
C TRP A 787 9.12 -25.36 25.38
N GLU A 788 10.44 -25.42 25.45
CA GLU A 788 11.21 -26.54 24.90
C GLU A 788 10.89 -27.85 25.63
N ALA A 789 10.77 -27.82 26.97
CA ALA A 789 10.44 -28.99 27.76
C ALA A 789 9.03 -29.52 27.46
N GLU A 790 8.07 -28.61 27.24
CA GLU A 790 6.68 -28.96 26.94
C GLU A 790 6.48 -29.45 25.50
N THR A 791 7.23 -28.91 24.53
CA THR A 791 7.03 -29.20 23.09
C THR A 791 8.03 -30.19 22.51
N GLY A 792 9.19 -30.38 23.15
CA GLY A 792 10.32 -31.14 22.62
C GLY A 792 11.09 -30.45 21.48
N LEU A 793 10.70 -29.22 21.12
CA LEU A 793 11.35 -28.44 20.07
C LEU A 793 12.54 -27.64 20.65
N ARG A 794 13.58 -27.43 19.83
CA ARG A 794 14.82 -26.72 20.19
C ARG A 794 15.06 -25.55 19.23
N PRO A 795 14.53 -24.36 19.50
CA PRO A 795 14.79 -23.16 18.70
C PRO A 795 16.20 -22.66 19.01
N LEU A 796 16.90 -22.07 18.02
CA LEU A 796 18.21 -21.46 18.28
C LEU A 796 18.06 -20.14 19.04
N ILE A 797 18.69 -20.05 20.22
CA ILE A 797 18.58 -18.89 21.11
C ILE A 797 19.89 -18.10 21.15
N ALA A 798 19.81 -16.82 20.79
CA ALA A 798 20.90 -15.87 20.91
C ALA A 798 20.77 -15.01 22.18
N LEU A 799 21.85 -14.97 22.96
CA LEU A 799 22.04 -14.06 24.08
C LEU A 799 22.68 -12.77 23.57
N SER A 800 21.83 -11.80 23.23
CA SER A 800 22.23 -10.43 22.87
C SER A 800 21.90 -9.48 24.01
N ALA A 801 22.91 -9.13 24.81
CA ALA A 801 22.73 -8.35 26.04
C ALA A 801 23.99 -7.52 26.38
N PRO A 802 23.85 -6.52 27.26
CA PRO A 802 25.00 -5.89 27.89
C PRO A 802 25.90 -6.92 28.61
N LYS A 803 27.20 -6.63 28.67
CA LYS A 803 28.23 -7.59 29.10
C LYS A 803 27.98 -8.20 30.48
N ASP A 804 27.58 -7.38 31.45
CA ASP A 804 27.31 -7.81 32.83
C ASP A 804 26.14 -8.81 32.89
N VAL A 805 25.06 -8.55 32.14
CA VAL A 805 23.92 -9.48 32.01
C VAL A 805 24.35 -10.74 31.29
N GLN A 806 25.08 -10.63 30.16
CA GLN A 806 25.56 -11.76 29.38
C GLN A 806 26.42 -12.71 30.22
N ASP A 807 27.42 -12.17 30.93
CA ASP A 807 28.36 -12.97 31.72
C ASP A 807 27.68 -13.63 32.92
N THR A 808 26.70 -12.94 33.53
CA THR A 808 25.91 -13.51 34.63
C THR A 808 25.05 -14.67 34.15
N ILE A 809 24.38 -14.55 33.00
CA ILE A 809 23.60 -15.65 32.40
C ILE A 809 24.48 -16.83 32.02
N LEU A 810 25.63 -16.59 31.39
CA LEU A 810 26.55 -17.65 30.97
C LEU A 810 27.20 -18.38 32.15
N SER A 811 27.24 -17.77 33.33
CA SER A 811 27.71 -18.40 34.58
C SER A 811 26.63 -19.23 35.28
N ASP A 812 25.35 -19.05 34.94
CA ASP A 812 24.24 -19.86 35.43
C ASP A 812 24.08 -21.11 34.55
N VAL A 813 24.48 -22.27 35.06
CA VAL A 813 24.47 -23.54 34.31
C VAL A 813 23.11 -23.85 33.69
N LYS A 814 22.00 -23.56 34.40
CA LYS A 814 20.65 -23.88 33.91
C LYS A 814 20.29 -23.00 32.72
N ARG A 815 20.52 -21.70 32.81
CA ARG A 815 20.15 -20.75 31.75
C ARG A 815 21.14 -20.72 30.61
N ALA A 816 22.42 -20.92 30.90
CA ALA A 816 23.45 -21.11 29.89
C ALA A 816 23.16 -22.33 29.00
N ALA A 817 22.49 -23.37 29.51
CA ALA A 817 22.09 -24.52 28.71
C ALA A 817 21.01 -24.20 27.63
N VAL A 818 20.24 -23.12 27.81
CA VAL A 818 19.22 -22.65 26.85
C VAL A 818 19.84 -21.80 25.74
N VAL A 819 21.03 -21.23 25.97
CA VAL A 819 21.69 -20.30 25.03
C VAL A 819 22.54 -21.06 24.02
N ASP A 820 22.28 -20.89 22.73
CA ASP A 820 23.06 -21.51 21.65
C ASP A 820 24.11 -20.57 21.05
N VAL A 821 23.76 -19.27 21.02
CA VAL A 821 24.54 -18.23 20.34
C VAL A 821 24.83 -17.08 21.30
N ILE A 822 26.07 -16.62 21.35
CA ILE A 822 26.52 -15.45 22.11
C ILE A 822 26.65 -14.28 21.12
N ASP A 823 25.95 -13.18 21.36
CA ASP A 823 25.95 -12.01 20.47
C ASP A 823 26.66 -10.82 21.14
N LEU A 824 27.78 -10.41 20.55
CA LEU A 824 28.66 -9.35 21.08
C LEU A 824 28.21 -7.93 20.69
N THR A 825 27.00 -7.75 20.16
CA THR A 825 26.53 -6.46 19.60
C THR A 825 26.55 -5.30 20.60
N TYR A 826 26.34 -5.54 21.90
CA TYR A 826 26.12 -4.46 22.89
C TYR A 826 27.33 -4.08 23.75
N TRP A 827 28.49 -4.68 23.50
CA TRP A 827 29.72 -4.33 24.21
C TRP A 827 30.94 -4.65 23.34
N TRP A 828 32.05 -3.94 23.54
CA TRP A 828 33.28 -4.22 22.81
C TRP A 828 34.54 -3.75 23.53
N ARG A 829 35.68 -4.24 23.05
CA ARG A 829 37.01 -3.78 23.46
C ARG A 829 37.67 -2.96 22.35
N THR A 830 38.47 -2.00 22.76
CA THR A 830 39.26 -1.14 21.86
C THR A 830 40.73 -1.61 21.84
N GLY A 831 41.50 -1.15 20.84
CA GLY A 831 42.89 -1.58 20.66
C GLY A 831 43.85 -1.14 21.78
N ASP A 832 43.48 -0.09 22.52
CA ASP A 832 44.19 0.42 23.71
C ASP A 832 43.72 -0.23 25.03
N GLY A 833 42.88 -1.27 24.95
CA GLY A 833 42.46 -2.06 26.10
C GLY A 833 41.28 -1.49 26.90
N GLN A 834 40.65 -0.40 26.44
CA GLN A 834 39.39 0.06 27.05
C GLN A 834 38.23 -0.86 26.64
N GLU A 835 37.17 -0.86 27.47
CA GLU A 835 35.99 -1.69 27.24
C GLU A 835 34.73 -0.82 27.31
N PHE A 836 33.97 -0.79 26.22
CA PHE A 836 32.59 -0.30 26.24
C PHE A 836 31.70 -1.45 26.70
N ALA A 837 31.33 -1.43 27.98
CA ALA A 837 30.45 -2.41 28.61
C ALA A 837 29.38 -1.68 29.43
N PRO A 838 28.32 -1.15 28.78
CA PRO A 838 27.20 -0.57 29.51
C PRO A 838 26.60 -1.61 30.47
N LYS A 839 26.12 -1.16 31.64
CA LYS A 839 25.43 -2.04 32.58
C LYS A 839 23.97 -2.22 32.18
N GLY A 840 23.46 -3.44 32.29
CA GLY A 840 22.04 -3.73 32.11
C GLY A 840 21.17 -3.02 33.15
N GLY A 841 19.92 -2.72 32.79
CA GLY A 841 18.93 -2.17 33.71
C GLY A 841 19.18 -0.72 34.14
N GLN A 842 20.03 0.03 33.43
CA GLN A 842 20.31 1.45 33.73
C GLN A 842 19.28 2.43 33.12
N ASN A 843 18.22 1.91 32.49
CA ASN A 843 17.20 2.72 31.81
C ASN A 843 17.77 3.68 30.74
N LEU A 844 18.84 3.28 30.04
CA LEU A 844 19.44 4.05 28.95
C LEU A 844 19.47 3.20 27.68
N ALA A 845 19.02 3.77 26.56
CA ALA A 845 19.14 3.10 25.26
C ALA A 845 20.62 2.96 24.86
N PRO A 846 21.01 1.97 24.04
CA PRO A 846 22.39 1.81 23.57
C PRO A 846 23.01 3.07 22.98
N ARG A 847 22.24 3.86 22.21
CA ARG A 847 22.69 5.17 21.69
C ARG A 847 22.94 6.20 22.79
N GLN A 848 22.17 6.19 23.87
CA GLN A 848 22.40 7.07 25.01
C GLN A 848 23.69 6.68 25.75
N HIS A 849 23.96 5.38 25.92
CA HIS A 849 25.24 4.91 26.43
C HIS A 849 26.41 5.31 25.52
N LEU A 850 26.25 5.18 24.20
CA LEU A 850 27.28 5.56 23.25
C LEU A 850 27.62 7.06 23.30
N ARG A 851 26.63 7.93 23.57
CA ARG A 851 26.87 9.38 23.76
C ARG A 851 27.72 9.68 25.01
N LEU A 852 27.70 8.81 26.01
CA LEU A 852 28.53 8.94 27.23
C LEU A 852 29.92 8.33 27.05
N TRP A 853 30.12 7.51 26.02
CA TRP A 853 31.38 6.83 25.75
C TRP A 853 32.43 7.79 25.17
N LYS A 854 33.60 7.83 25.82
CA LYS A 854 34.75 8.64 25.38
C LYS A 854 35.90 7.80 24.79
N GLY A 855 35.80 6.48 24.86
CA GLY A 855 36.81 5.59 24.30
C GLY A 855 36.63 5.37 22.80
N GLY A 856 37.46 4.48 22.24
CA GLY A 856 37.47 4.18 20.82
C GLY A 856 36.34 3.27 20.33
N LYS A 857 36.35 3.04 19.01
CA LYS A 857 35.57 2.00 18.33
C LYS A 857 36.28 0.65 18.39
N PRO A 858 35.56 -0.47 18.22
CA PRO A 858 36.21 -1.77 18.07
C PRO A 858 36.97 -1.86 16.74
N SER A 859 37.81 -2.89 16.61
CA SER A 859 38.37 -3.32 15.33
C SER A 859 38.08 -4.80 15.10
N ALA A 860 38.25 -5.28 13.86
CA ALA A 860 38.10 -6.70 13.54
C ALA A 860 38.96 -7.59 14.47
N ALA A 861 40.17 -7.14 14.80
CA ALA A 861 41.07 -7.85 15.71
C ALA A 861 40.54 -7.91 17.15
N THR A 862 39.98 -6.82 17.68
CA THR A 862 39.45 -6.81 19.06
C THR A 862 38.14 -7.60 19.17
N ILE A 863 37.29 -7.57 18.14
CA ILE A 863 36.09 -8.39 18.05
C ILE A 863 36.47 -9.88 17.97
N SER A 864 37.43 -10.23 17.10
CA SER A 864 37.92 -11.61 16.96
C SER A 864 38.58 -12.12 18.25
N ALA A 865 39.30 -11.26 18.97
CA ALA A 865 39.86 -11.60 20.28
C ALA A 865 38.76 -11.86 21.31
N ALA A 866 37.75 -10.99 21.40
CA ALA A 866 36.60 -11.21 22.27
C ALA A 866 35.86 -12.50 21.93
N ALA A 867 35.63 -12.78 20.64
CA ALA A 867 34.98 -14.01 20.22
C ALA A 867 35.78 -15.26 20.58
N ARG A 868 37.11 -15.24 20.41
CA ARG A 868 37.99 -16.33 20.85
C ARG A 868 37.91 -16.56 22.35
N ASP A 869 37.87 -15.50 23.17
CA ASP A 869 37.74 -15.63 24.62
C ASP A 869 36.45 -16.35 25.02
N TYR A 870 35.33 -16.02 24.38
CA TYR A 870 34.05 -16.68 24.67
C TYR A 870 33.99 -18.09 24.10
N ARG A 871 34.54 -18.35 22.91
CA ARG A 871 34.65 -19.72 22.37
C ARG A 871 35.52 -20.61 23.25
N ALA A 872 36.61 -20.09 23.80
CA ALA A 872 37.46 -20.86 24.72
C ALA A 872 36.72 -21.26 26.01
N LYS A 873 35.85 -20.38 26.52
CA LYS A 873 35.03 -20.64 27.71
C LYS A 873 33.80 -21.50 27.40
N PHE A 874 33.22 -21.35 26.22
CA PHE A 874 31.96 -21.97 25.81
C PHE A 874 32.08 -22.60 24.41
N PRO A 875 32.88 -23.65 24.24
CA PRO A 875 33.21 -24.21 22.91
C PRO A 875 32.02 -24.77 22.14
N GLY A 876 30.93 -25.13 22.83
CA GLY A 876 29.70 -25.61 22.20
C GLY A 876 28.75 -24.50 21.71
N LYS A 877 29.05 -23.23 21.96
CA LYS A 877 28.19 -22.08 21.60
C LYS A 877 28.77 -21.31 20.43
N ALA A 878 27.93 -20.89 19.50
CA ALA A 878 28.37 -19.98 18.45
C ALA A 878 28.55 -18.57 18.99
N VAL A 879 29.44 -17.80 18.34
CA VAL A 879 29.61 -16.37 18.62
C VAL A 879 29.31 -15.58 17.35
N ILE A 880 28.49 -14.54 17.49
CA ILE A 880 28.15 -13.59 16.43
C ILE A 880 28.38 -12.15 16.92
N SER A 881 28.42 -11.19 16.00
CA SER A 881 28.45 -9.76 16.32
C SER A 881 27.74 -8.96 15.24
N GLY A 882 26.92 -8.00 15.66
CA GLY A 882 26.29 -7.00 14.78
C GLY A 882 27.13 -5.72 14.61
N LEU A 883 28.35 -5.67 15.15
CA LEU A 883 29.25 -4.53 15.00
C LEU A 883 29.80 -4.44 13.57
N ARG A 884 29.82 -3.23 13.00
CA ARG A 884 30.20 -3.01 11.58
C ARG A 884 31.66 -3.36 11.29
N GLU A 885 32.50 -3.26 12.30
CA GLU A 885 33.93 -3.55 12.24
C GLU A 885 34.23 -5.05 12.36
N ALA A 886 33.20 -5.90 12.49
CA ALA A 886 33.34 -7.35 12.49
C ALA A 886 33.63 -7.86 11.05
N ASP A 887 34.82 -8.40 10.83
CA ASP A 887 35.05 -9.40 9.77
C ASP A 887 34.49 -10.77 10.24
N ASP A 888 34.78 -11.86 9.54
CA ASP A 888 34.35 -13.20 9.95
C ASP A 888 34.77 -13.52 11.39
N VAL A 889 33.80 -13.42 12.32
CA VAL A 889 33.97 -13.66 13.76
C VAL A 889 34.04 -15.17 14.06
N GLN A 890 33.75 -16.01 13.07
CA GLN A 890 33.92 -17.46 13.11
C GLN A 890 35.13 -17.86 12.25
N PRO A 891 36.38 -17.57 12.66
CA PRO A 891 37.55 -18.00 11.91
C PRO A 891 37.57 -19.54 11.80
N ARG A 892 38.05 -20.01 10.64
CA ARG A 892 38.11 -21.43 10.21
C ARG A 892 38.74 -22.37 11.23
#